data_AF-A0A7C6G7K8-F1
#
_entry.id   AF-A0A7C6G7K8-F1
#
_cell.length_a   1.000
_cell.length_b   1.000
_cell.length_c   1.000
_cell.angle_alpha   90.00
_cell.angle_beta   90.00
_cell.angle_gamma   90.00
#
_symmetry.space_group_name_H-M   'P 1'
#
loop_
_entity.id
_entity.type
_entity.pdbx_description
1 polymer ?
#
loop_
_entity_poly.entity_id
_entity_poly.type
_entity_poly.pdbx_seq_one_letter_code
_entity_poly.pdbx_strand_id
1 'polypeptide(L)'
;AGDFTATSTNYTNIKITVNPGTLTINAITDMVTVTIMEHSGTELYDGTVKTVMGYTVSSDNDLYTESDFSFNGTASVSGTNAGTYDMALTADDFTNNSDNFTNVTFKIVDGTLTINPKAVMITTGSNDKEYDGSPLTNPMVSIEGLVDGESVTLTATGSQTEVGSSTNTYSIDWGTTDSNNYAITETLGTLTVTTNATAEVKLIAADAEKVYDGTALTKTDGVTWEGLPTGLTVEASSTGSQTNAGESANVVNDGYVIKDGNGVDQTANFTNITKVPGTLTVNPKAVTLISASLEKKYDGTALTNGTTALAEESGWVGTDGATYTFTGSQLIVGESDNAFSYELNAGTLAGNYTINKTEGKLKVTDRSDEEKFEINVVATSNTGNTYDGTEKSAAGFETLTFTVEGNTYTVSGLTTTDPSSTNVATLTNAISGTAVVTDAEGNNVTNQFTVNTTNGTLEIKKRDITVSVADAADVAYNGNEQTGETDYTFTNVVAGQTATITYTPAKGTLPNTYTGSYGDDLKVMAGTVDVTANYNLTTQTAGKLTITDRADDDKYEINVVANSNTDNIYDGTEKSAVGFETLTFTVEGNTYTVEGLTTSDPSSTNVATLKNEISGTAVVKDAQGNDVTSQFKVITQYGAGTLSILPKAVTITTGSASKVYDGTALTEETVNIEGLIDGEMVTLTATGSQTDVGSSDNTYEIEWNNAIASNYTATENLGTLIVTDGGGMGGGPDDEPTDPAPTPDPGTPGDTDPEPAPGPVAPADTDPAPAPAPVVPVEPDTEPAPGPDTPDEPTPEPDTGPAPGPVTPGDNDPKPMPGPDTPEETTPETKPEPTIIIPERETPLADGTSAEWALLNLLLTILTGIIMIVLWITYFTNKKREDEEDEETEAEVAYTDADEDEDRDKLKRKGILRLLSIIPFVVAVIVFILTEDMRNPMVLVDRWTIWMAVIALVQLVLALFCKKSYEEEEEEQKEANA
;
A
#
# COMPACT_ATOMS: atom_id res chain seq x y z
N ALA A 1 116.13 99.87 157.08
CA ALA A 1 116.99 100.47 158.13
C ALA A 1 118.35 99.76 158.22
N GLY A 2 118.40 98.42 158.25
CA GLY A 2 119.66 97.67 158.17
C GLY A 2 120.42 97.84 156.85
N ASP A 3 119.74 98.34 155.82
CA ASP A 3 120.23 98.59 154.46
C ASP A 3 121.15 99.84 154.37
N PHE A 4 121.35 100.54 155.49
CA PHE A 4 122.18 101.74 155.59
C PHE A 4 123.35 101.47 156.55
N THR A 5 124.51 101.14 156.00
CA THR A 5 125.77 100.98 156.74
C THR A 5 126.61 102.26 156.69
N ALA A 6 127.22 102.63 157.82
CA ALA A 6 127.88 103.93 158.00
C ALA A 6 129.23 103.82 158.70
N THR A 7 130.21 104.61 158.26
CA THR A 7 131.57 104.68 158.82
C THR A 7 131.94 106.15 159.11
N SER A 8 132.40 106.42 160.34
CA SER A 8 132.87 107.74 160.77
C SER A 8 133.91 107.60 161.87
N THR A 9 134.98 108.39 161.80
CA THR A 9 136.07 108.38 162.78
C THR A 9 135.80 109.20 164.04
N ASN A 10 134.74 110.03 164.03
CA ASN A 10 134.57 111.11 165.02
C ASN A 10 133.44 110.84 166.03
N TYR A 11 132.55 109.88 165.77
CA TYR A 11 131.39 109.59 166.62
C TYR A 11 131.08 108.10 166.67
N THR A 12 130.91 107.55 167.87
CA THR A 12 130.67 106.11 168.13
C THR A 12 129.19 105.74 168.26
N ASN A 13 128.26 106.69 168.14
CA ASN A 13 126.82 106.46 168.18
C ASN A 13 126.10 107.32 167.13
N ILE A 14 125.51 106.68 166.11
CA ILE A 14 124.66 107.29 165.08
C ILE A 14 123.39 106.45 164.94
N LYS A 15 122.23 107.10 164.73
CA LYS A 15 120.93 106.44 164.53
C LYS A 15 120.25 106.99 163.28
N ILE A 16 119.74 106.10 162.43
CA ILE A 16 119.10 106.41 161.14
C ILE A 16 117.61 106.02 161.19
N THR A 17 116.74 106.83 160.59
CA THR A 17 115.29 106.61 160.45
C THR A 17 114.89 106.82 158.99
N VAL A 18 113.91 106.05 158.49
CA VAL A 18 113.50 106.05 157.07
C VAL A 18 111.98 105.92 156.96
N ASN A 19 111.34 106.73 156.10
CA ASN A 19 109.90 106.68 155.80
C ASN A 19 109.67 106.50 154.28
N PRO A 20 108.95 105.45 153.82
CA PRO A 20 108.58 105.25 152.41
C PRO A 20 107.20 105.85 152.04
N GLY A 21 106.82 105.73 150.76
CA GLY A 21 105.50 106.10 150.22
C GLY A 21 104.97 105.06 149.20
N THR A 22 103.80 105.30 148.61
CA THR A 22 103.02 104.30 147.82
C THR A 22 102.51 104.82 146.46
N LEU A 23 102.06 103.89 145.61
CA LEU A 23 101.46 104.10 144.28
C LEU A 23 100.26 103.14 144.08
N THR A 24 99.29 103.51 143.24
CA THR A 24 98.10 102.71 142.90
C THR A 24 97.78 102.81 141.40
N ILE A 25 97.19 101.76 140.81
CA ILE A 25 96.70 101.68 139.42
C ILE A 25 95.28 101.09 139.46
N ASN A 26 94.41 101.49 138.53
CA ASN A 26 93.01 101.04 138.42
C ASN A 26 92.75 100.33 137.08
N ALA A 27 91.76 99.44 137.04
CA ALA A 27 91.31 98.72 135.84
C ALA A 27 90.44 99.59 134.90
N ILE A 28 90.20 99.10 133.68
CA ILE A 28 89.34 99.72 132.66
C ILE A 28 87.89 99.22 132.86
N THR A 29 86.95 100.17 132.92
CA THR A 29 85.52 99.91 133.16
C THR A 29 84.65 100.07 131.91
N ASP A 30 85.19 100.63 130.84
CA ASP A 30 84.48 100.78 129.57
C ASP A 30 84.26 99.41 128.92
N MET A 31 83.14 99.25 128.22
CA MET A 31 82.73 97.96 127.64
C MET A 31 83.51 97.65 126.36
N VAL A 32 83.97 96.41 126.24
CA VAL A 32 84.67 95.87 125.06
C VAL A 32 83.80 94.84 124.34
N THR A 33 83.66 94.98 123.02
CA THR A 33 83.01 94.00 122.15
C THR A 33 84.04 93.20 121.39
N VAL A 34 84.01 91.88 121.53
CA VAL A 34 84.85 90.95 120.78
C VAL A 34 83.97 90.26 119.74
N THR A 35 84.18 90.58 118.46
CA THR A 35 83.50 89.87 117.37
C THR A 35 84.27 88.61 117.02
N ILE A 36 83.54 87.50 116.93
CA ILE A 36 83.98 86.17 116.51
C ILE A 36 83.31 85.91 115.18
N MET A 37 84.07 85.71 114.11
CA MET A 37 83.52 85.40 112.78
C MET A 37 83.96 83.99 112.37
N GLU A 38 83.01 83.08 112.27
CA GLU A 38 83.23 81.70 111.83
C GLU A 38 83.71 81.66 110.37
N HIS A 39 84.53 80.66 110.02
CA HIS A 39 84.87 80.42 108.62
C HIS A 39 83.71 79.73 107.87
N SER A 40 83.61 80.00 106.57
CA SER A 40 82.67 79.36 105.64
C SER A 40 83.41 78.69 104.48
N GLY A 41 82.79 77.69 103.85
CA GLY A 41 83.34 76.96 102.71
C GLY A 41 82.25 76.44 101.77
N THR A 42 82.63 76.15 100.53
CA THR A 42 81.71 75.56 99.53
C THR A 42 82.45 74.56 98.67
N GLU A 43 81.93 73.34 98.63
CA GLU A 43 82.54 72.17 98.01
C GLU A 43 81.56 71.49 97.03
N LEU A 44 82.05 70.50 96.29
CA LEU A 44 81.24 69.55 95.53
C LEU A 44 81.25 68.19 96.21
N TYR A 45 80.16 67.42 96.03
CA TYR A 45 80.08 66.06 96.52
C TYR A 45 81.08 65.14 95.80
N ASP A 46 81.96 64.50 96.57
CA ASP A 46 82.94 63.50 96.09
C ASP A 46 83.05 62.28 97.02
N GLY A 47 82.07 62.07 97.90
CA GLY A 47 82.05 60.99 98.89
C GLY A 47 82.99 61.17 100.08
N THR A 48 83.79 62.25 100.16
CA THR A 48 84.70 62.50 101.27
C THR A 48 84.13 63.49 102.29
N VAL A 49 84.50 63.31 103.57
CA VAL A 49 84.16 64.28 104.63
C VAL A 49 84.85 65.61 104.33
N LYS A 50 84.06 66.68 104.15
CA LYS A 50 84.51 68.06 104.08
C LYS A 50 84.42 68.67 105.49
N THR A 51 85.37 69.53 105.84
CA THR A 51 85.41 70.19 107.15
C THR A 51 85.88 71.64 107.00
N VAL A 52 85.14 72.57 107.60
CA VAL A 52 85.55 73.97 107.78
C VAL A 52 85.91 74.17 109.25
N MET A 53 87.02 74.84 109.54
CA MET A 53 87.55 74.99 110.91
C MET A 53 88.00 76.41 111.21
N GLY A 54 87.82 76.82 112.47
CA GLY A 54 88.27 78.08 113.03
C GLY A 54 87.30 79.24 112.88
N TYR A 55 87.56 80.27 113.67
CA TYR A 55 86.97 81.60 113.58
C TYR A 55 88.11 82.63 113.51
N THR A 56 87.79 83.87 113.18
CA THR A 56 88.65 85.04 113.36
C THR A 56 88.11 85.95 114.46
N VAL A 57 89.01 86.70 115.11
CA VAL A 57 88.72 87.53 116.28
C VAL A 57 89.00 88.99 115.95
N SER A 58 88.10 89.90 116.36
CA SER A 58 88.40 91.34 116.40
C SER A 58 87.76 92.01 117.62
N SER A 59 88.57 92.66 118.43
CA SER A 59 88.12 93.55 119.52
C SER A 59 87.83 94.96 119.01
N ASP A 60 86.90 95.68 119.63
CA ASP A 60 86.73 97.13 119.46
C ASP A 60 87.69 97.97 120.34
N ASN A 61 88.52 97.30 121.15
CA ASN A 61 89.55 97.90 122.01
C ASN A 61 90.92 97.24 121.75
N ASP A 62 91.87 98.02 121.22
CA ASP A 62 93.24 97.60 120.84
C ASP A 62 94.06 97.01 122.00
N LEU A 63 93.68 97.27 123.26
CA LEU A 63 94.36 96.75 124.45
C LEU A 63 93.81 95.39 124.90
N TYR A 64 92.70 94.92 124.32
CA TYR A 64 92.10 93.61 124.63
C TYR A 64 92.47 92.59 123.56
N THR A 65 93.12 91.50 123.96
CA THR A 65 93.79 90.55 123.07
C THR A 65 93.19 89.14 123.17
N GLU A 66 93.61 88.22 122.29
CA GLU A 66 93.29 86.79 122.43
C GLU A 66 93.86 86.15 123.71
N SER A 67 94.79 86.81 124.41
CA SER A 67 95.27 86.35 125.72
C SER A 67 94.39 86.78 126.90
N ASP A 68 93.45 87.70 126.66
CA ASP A 68 92.52 88.21 127.67
C ASP A 68 91.23 87.36 127.79
N PHE A 69 91.04 86.37 126.93
CA PHE A 69 89.92 85.41 127.00
C PHE A 69 90.34 83.95 126.77
N SER A 70 89.41 83.04 126.98
CA SER A 70 89.53 81.61 126.63
C SER A 70 88.28 81.13 125.91
N PHE A 71 88.48 80.39 124.83
CA PHE A 71 87.44 79.66 124.10
C PHE A 71 87.37 78.21 124.59
N ASN A 72 86.16 77.66 124.75
CA ASN A 72 85.92 76.29 125.18
C ASN A 72 84.98 75.46 124.27
N GLY A 73 84.40 76.10 123.24
CA GLY A 73 83.56 75.45 122.24
C GLY A 73 84.33 74.63 121.20
N THR A 74 83.67 74.26 120.10
CA THR A 74 84.28 73.49 119.00
C THR A 74 84.12 74.24 117.67
N ALA A 75 85.13 75.00 117.29
CA ALA A 75 85.15 75.79 116.05
C ALA A 75 85.42 74.92 114.81
N SER A 76 84.53 73.98 114.51
CA SER A 76 84.60 73.17 113.28
C SER A 76 83.26 72.55 112.91
N VAL A 77 82.89 72.63 111.64
CA VAL A 77 81.74 71.93 111.05
C VAL A 77 82.20 70.95 109.98
N SER A 78 81.58 69.77 109.92
CA SER A 78 81.87 68.76 108.91
C SER A 78 80.62 68.09 108.35
N GLY A 79 80.69 67.72 107.08
CA GLY A 79 79.62 67.09 106.30
C GLY A 79 80.19 66.17 105.23
N THR A 80 79.36 65.29 104.65
CA THR A 80 79.77 64.37 103.58
C THR A 80 78.80 64.44 102.41
N ASN A 81 77.50 64.36 102.68
CA ASN A 81 76.45 64.45 101.67
C ASN A 81 76.22 65.91 101.23
N ALA A 82 75.52 66.08 100.11
CA ALA A 82 75.10 67.40 99.66
C ALA A 82 74.10 68.05 100.64
N GLY A 83 74.27 69.35 100.87
CA GLY A 83 73.53 70.12 101.88
C GLY A 83 74.35 71.28 102.45
N THR A 84 73.79 71.99 103.42
CA THR A 84 74.46 73.06 104.17
C THR A 84 74.51 72.70 105.64
N TYR A 85 75.66 72.96 106.27
CA TYR A 85 75.97 72.62 107.65
C TYR A 85 76.54 73.86 108.37
N ASP A 86 75.98 74.23 109.51
CA ASP A 86 76.36 75.41 110.28
C ASP A 86 77.35 75.06 111.40
N MET A 87 78.29 75.96 111.73
CA MET A 87 79.29 75.71 112.79
C MET A 87 78.76 75.99 114.21
N ALA A 88 77.76 76.86 114.34
CA ALA A 88 76.89 76.99 115.52
C ALA A 88 77.59 77.30 116.85
N LEU A 89 78.67 78.10 116.82
CA LEU A 89 79.25 78.69 118.03
C LEU A 89 78.29 79.69 118.67
N THR A 90 78.45 79.88 119.98
CA THR A 90 77.65 80.81 120.78
C THR A 90 78.55 81.76 121.57
N ALA A 91 77.99 82.87 122.06
CA ALA A 91 78.75 83.80 122.90
C ALA A 91 79.22 83.19 124.23
N ASP A 92 78.54 82.14 124.71
CA ASP A 92 78.86 81.44 125.96
C ASP A 92 80.09 80.51 125.83
N ASP A 93 80.50 80.15 124.60
CA ASP A 93 81.73 79.41 124.33
C ASP A 93 83.01 80.22 124.62
N PHE A 94 82.88 81.51 124.94
CA PHE A 94 83.95 82.49 125.12
C PHE A 94 83.88 83.14 126.51
N THR A 95 84.98 83.03 127.28
CA THR A 95 85.07 83.57 128.65
C THR A 95 86.19 84.60 128.77
N ASN A 96 85.87 85.83 129.18
CA ASN A 96 86.85 86.85 129.54
C ASN A 96 87.59 86.45 130.84
N ASN A 97 88.92 86.53 130.83
CA ASN A 97 89.81 86.18 131.93
C ASN A 97 90.62 87.37 132.48
N SER A 98 90.46 88.57 131.92
CA SER A 98 91.32 89.71 132.23
C SER A 98 90.74 90.63 133.30
N ASP A 99 91.35 90.60 134.50
CA ASP A 99 91.03 91.49 135.63
C ASP A 99 91.09 93.00 135.27
N ASN A 100 91.78 93.35 134.17
CA ASN A 100 91.89 94.72 133.69
C ASN A 100 90.66 95.22 132.91
N PHE A 101 89.78 94.32 132.45
CA PHE A 101 88.62 94.63 131.63
C PHE A 101 87.35 93.99 132.22
N THR A 102 86.62 94.74 133.04
CA THR A 102 85.50 94.16 133.81
C THR A 102 84.22 93.96 133.00
N ASN A 103 84.11 94.56 131.80
CA ASN A 103 82.92 94.54 130.94
C ASN A 103 83.32 94.10 129.52
N VAL A 104 83.06 92.84 129.17
CA VAL A 104 83.36 92.28 127.84
C VAL A 104 82.13 91.54 127.32
N THR A 105 81.91 91.54 126.01
CA THR A 105 80.84 90.75 125.36
C THR A 105 81.32 90.17 124.03
N PHE A 106 81.06 88.89 123.81
CA PHE A 106 81.36 88.19 122.58
C PHE A 106 80.16 88.24 121.63
N LYS A 107 80.42 88.45 120.34
CA LYS A 107 79.41 88.48 119.29
C LYS A 107 79.81 87.53 118.16
N ILE A 108 79.01 86.49 117.95
CA ILE A 108 79.22 85.54 116.84
C ILE A 108 78.70 86.13 115.52
N VAL A 109 79.35 85.76 114.42
CA VAL A 109 78.89 85.91 113.05
C VAL A 109 79.06 84.55 112.37
N ASP A 110 77.94 83.93 112.07
CA ASP A 110 77.86 82.50 111.71
C ASP A 110 78.45 82.20 110.32
N GLY A 111 78.96 80.98 110.17
CA GLY A 111 79.64 80.48 108.98
C GLY A 111 79.28 79.01 108.70
N THR A 112 79.29 78.65 107.42
CA THR A 112 78.69 77.38 106.96
C THR A 112 79.57 76.63 105.97
N LEU A 113 79.44 75.31 105.97
CA LEU A 113 79.94 74.40 104.95
C LEU A 113 78.76 74.04 104.03
N THR A 114 78.83 74.40 102.76
CA THR A 114 77.86 73.94 101.74
C THR A 114 78.52 72.93 100.80
N ILE A 115 77.93 71.74 100.66
CA ILE A 115 78.34 70.70 99.72
C ILE A 115 77.29 70.63 98.62
N ASN A 116 77.68 70.87 97.37
CA ASN A 116 76.76 70.87 96.23
C ASN A 116 76.65 69.46 95.60
N PRO A 117 75.47 69.06 95.09
CA PRO A 117 75.30 67.80 94.38
C PRO A 117 76.22 67.67 93.16
N LYS A 118 76.70 66.44 92.88
CA LYS A 118 77.51 66.11 91.71
C LYS A 118 76.61 65.85 90.50
N ALA A 119 76.99 66.32 89.32
CA ALA A 119 76.24 66.04 88.09
C ALA A 119 76.44 64.59 87.62
N VAL A 120 75.35 63.92 87.20
CA VAL A 120 75.36 62.63 86.49
C VAL A 120 74.56 62.72 85.19
N MET A 121 74.98 61.96 84.18
CA MET A 121 74.30 61.86 82.89
C MET A 121 73.75 60.44 82.72
N ILE A 122 72.45 60.32 82.42
CA ILE A 122 71.79 59.05 82.09
C ILE A 122 71.46 59.02 80.60
N THR A 123 71.87 57.97 79.91
CA THR A 123 71.71 57.81 78.46
C THR A 123 71.00 56.49 78.15
N THR A 124 70.00 56.51 77.26
CA THR A 124 69.30 55.31 76.77
C THR A 124 69.41 55.15 75.25
N GLY A 125 69.35 53.91 74.76
CA GLY A 125 69.52 53.60 73.34
C GLY A 125 68.26 53.85 72.50
N SER A 126 68.44 54.28 71.25
CA SER A 126 67.39 54.33 70.21
C SER A 126 67.25 52.99 69.48
N ASN A 127 66.11 52.73 68.83
CA ASN A 127 65.89 51.56 67.97
C ASN A 127 64.73 51.82 66.99
N ASP A 128 64.64 51.05 65.91
CA ASP A 128 63.58 51.17 64.91
C ASP A 128 63.18 49.83 64.25
N LYS A 129 61.94 49.75 63.74
CA LYS A 129 61.43 48.66 62.89
C LYS A 129 60.15 49.04 62.13
N GLU A 130 59.73 48.21 61.17
CA GLU A 130 58.36 48.23 60.63
C GLU A 130 57.35 47.53 61.57
N TYR A 131 56.06 47.85 61.42
CA TYR A 131 54.97 47.29 62.22
C TYR A 131 54.80 45.78 61.97
N ASP A 132 54.85 45.01 63.07
CA ASP A 132 54.74 43.55 63.12
C ASP A 132 53.77 43.06 64.21
N GLY A 133 53.02 43.97 64.84
CA GLY A 133 52.13 43.71 65.99
C GLY A 133 52.84 43.45 67.33
N SER A 134 54.17 43.43 67.37
CA SER A 134 54.97 43.17 68.58
C SER A 134 55.62 44.45 69.11
N PRO A 135 55.86 44.61 70.43
CA PRO A 135 56.57 45.77 70.96
C PRO A 135 58.00 45.91 70.44
N LEU A 136 58.43 47.13 70.15
CA LEU A 136 59.81 47.57 70.00
C LEU A 136 60.33 48.06 71.36
N THR A 137 61.52 47.60 71.76
CA THR A 137 62.24 48.08 72.96
C THR A 137 63.73 48.24 72.65
N ASN A 138 64.48 48.89 73.53
CA ASN A 138 65.93 48.80 73.56
C ASN A 138 66.42 48.75 75.03
N PRO A 139 67.08 47.66 75.48
CA PRO A 139 67.53 47.51 76.86
C PRO A 139 68.75 48.37 77.23
N MET A 140 69.37 49.06 76.26
CA MET A 140 70.55 49.89 76.50
C MET A 140 70.23 51.11 77.37
N VAL A 141 70.81 51.13 78.58
CA VAL A 141 70.83 52.27 79.51
C VAL A 141 72.18 52.34 80.21
N SER A 142 72.65 53.55 80.52
CA SER A 142 73.93 53.81 81.20
C SER A 142 73.86 55.08 82.06
N ILE A 143 74.74 55.18 83.05
CA ILE A 143 74.97 56.40 83.85
C ILE A 143 76.47 56.70 83.93
N GLU A 144 76.81 57.97 83.78
CA GLU A 144 78.16 58.50 83.95
C GLU A 144 78.17 59.59 85.02
N GLY A 145 79.28 59.73 85.75
CA GLY A 145 79.49 60.82 86.72
C GLY A 145 79.38 60.45 88.21
N LEU A 146 79.02 59.21 88.57
CA LEU A 146 79.01 58.74 89.97
C LEU A 146 80.39 58.87 90.65
N VAL A 147 80.42 58.80 91.98
CA VAL A 147 81.65 58.76 92.80
C VAL A 147 82.17 57.31 92.88
N ASP A 148 83.49 57.16 92.90
CA ASP A 148 84.16 55.85 92.95
C ASP A 148 83.72 55.05 94.19
N GLY A 149 83.11 53.88 93.94
CA GLY A 149 82.59 52.98 94.99
C GLY A 149 81.08 53.07 95.21
N GLU A 150 80.41 54.10 94.68
CA GLU A 150 78.95 54.16 94.65
C GLU A 150 78.37 53.46 93.40
N SER A 151 77.13 53.00 93.48
CA SER A 151 76.46 52.30 92.38
C SER A 151 74.94 52.45 92.46
N VAL A 152 74.30 52.40 91.29
CA VAL A 152 72.84 52.42 91.13
C VAL A 152 72.44 51.33 90.13
N THR A 153 71.20 50.84 90.20
CA THR A 153 70.65 49.93 89.19
C THR A 153 69.79 50.70 88.21
N LEU A 154 69.98 50.46 86.91
CA LEU A 154 69.22 51.09 85.84
C LEU A 154 68.57 50.03 84.94
N THR A 155 67.33 50.28 84.56
CA THR A 155 66.58 49.46 83.61
C THR A 155 65.93 50.38 82.57
N ALA A 156 66.10 50.10 81.28
CA ALA A 156 65.33 50.77 80.24
C ALA A 156 63.88 50.27 80.26
N THR A 157 62.92 51.20 80.25
CA THR A 157 61.48 50.95 80.42
C THR A 157 60.64 51.39 79.22
N GLY A 158 61.27 52.01 78.22
CA GLY A 158 60.58 52.46 77.01
C GLY A 158 60.08 51.32 76.13
N SER A 159 58.96 51.57 75.45
CA SER A 159 58.33 50.64 74.51
C SER A 159 57.56 51.42 73.43
N GLN A 160 57.47 50.85 72.23
CA GLN A 160 56.59 51.34 71.15
C GLN A 160 56.04 50.14 70.36
N THR A 161 54.71 49.99 70.27
CA THR A 161 54.09 48.93 69.44
C THR A 161 53.44 49.51 68.19
N GLU A 162 52.64 50.55 68.36
CA GLU A 162 51.92 51.23 67.27
C GLU A 162 52.85 52.09 66.42
N VAL A 163 52.46 52.37 65.17
CA VAL A 163 53.22 53.26 64.29
C VAL A 163 53.34 54.66 64.91
N GLY A 164 54.57 55.16 65.00
CA GLY A 164 54.92 56.39 65.71
C GLY A 164 56.27 56.29 66.42
N SER A 165 56.52 57.21 67.36
CA SER A 165 57.77 57.27 68.11
C SER A 165 57.56 57.58 69.58
N SER A 166 58.23 56.85 70.47
CA SER A 166 58.30 57.13 71.91
C SER A 166 59.75 57.35 72.37
N THR A 167 59.93 57.99 73.53
CA THR A 167 61.24 58.05 74.19
C THR A 167 61.54 56.72 74.89
N ASN A 168 62.79 56.28 74.81
CA ASN A 168 63.26 55.14 75.59
C ASN A 168 63.50 55.59 77.03
N THR A 169 62.47 55.54 77.87
CA THR A 169 62.54 55.90 79.30
C THR A 169 63.37 54.89 80.10
N TYR A 170 63.69 55.23 81.35
CA TYR A 170 64.38 54.35 82.28
C TYR A 170 63.73 54.37 83.67
N SER A 171 64.12 53.43 84.52
CA SER A 171 63.94 53.49 85.97
C SER A 171 65.29 53.37 86.67
N ILE A 172 65.49 54.15 87.73
CA ILE A 172 66.69 54.14 88.57
C ILE A 172 66.34 53.66 89.98
N ASP A 173 67.10 52.69 90.48
CA ASP A 173 67.14 52.35 91.90
C ASP A 173 68.51 52.78 92.47
N TRP A 174 68.46 53.71 93.42
CA TRP A 174 69.64 54.27 94.08
C TRP A 174 70.24 53.35 95.14
N GLY A 175 69.51 52.34 95.61
CA GLY A 175 69.99 51.38 96.61
C GLY A 175 70.42 52.04 97.92
N THR A 176 71.74 52.05 98.18
CA THR A 176 72.36 52.70 99.36
C THR A 176 72.95 54.08 99.07
N THR A 177 72.98 54.50 97.80
CA THR A 177 73.48 55.80 97.37
C THR A 177 72.43 56.88 97.68
N ASP A 178 72.80 57.99 98.32
CA ASP A 178 71.85 59.07 98.60
C ASP A 178 71.61 59.90 97.33
N SER A 179 70.37 59.86 96.80
CA SER A 179 70.02 60.57 95.57
C SER A 179 70.15 62.09 95.68
N ASN A 180 70.12 62.65 96.89
CA ASN A 180 70.32 64.09 97.11
C ASN A 180 71.77 64.52 96.83
N ASN A 181 72.73 63.59 96.82
CA ASN A 181 74.12 63.85 96.44
C ASN A 181 74.28 64.13 94.93
N TYR A 182 73.23 63.93 94.12
CA TYR A 182 73.32 63.92 92.66
C TYR A 182 72.28 64.78 91.95
N ALA A 183 72.72 65.47 90.89
CA ALA A 183 71.85 66.17 89.94
C ALA A 183 71.82 65.39 88.62
N ILE A 184 70.65 64.84 88.25
CA ILE A 184 70.47 64.08 87.01
C ILE A 184 70.37 65.02 85.81
N THR A 185 71.07 64.64 84.74
CA THR A 185 70.86 65.11 83.36
C THR A 185 70.61 63.90 82.45
N GLU A 186 69.86 64.08 81.36
CA GLU A 186 69.34 62.97 80.55
C GLU A 186 69.61 63.16 79.06
N THR A 187 69.95 62.05 78.39
CA THR A 187 70.00 61.93 76.92
C THR A 187 69.22 60.67 76.51
N LEU A 188 67.89 60.80 76.41
CA LEU A 188 67.03 59.67 76.10
C LEU A 188 67.03 59.33 74.60
N GLY A 189 67.15 58.05 74.28
CA GLY A 189 66.98 57.52 72.92
C GLY A 189 65.50 57.52 72.48
N THR A 190 65.28 57.19 71.21
CA THR A 190 63.94 57.15 70.60
C THR A 190 63.66 55.75 70.03
N LEU A 191 62.47 55.22 70.31
CA LEU A 191 61.95 53.97 69.73
C LEU A 191 60.96 54.34 68.63
N THR A 192 61.20 53.91 67.39
CA THR A 192 60.37 54.29 66.22
C THR A 192 59.79 53.06 65.53
N VAL A 193 58.47 52.99 65.40
CA VAL A 193 57.80 51.98 64.57
C VAL A 193 57.19 52.66 63.35
N THR A 194 57.50 52.15 62.15
CA THR A 194 56.96 52.66 60.88
C THR A 194 55.88 51.74 60.32
N THR A 195 55.04 52.25 59.42
CA THR A 195 54.14 51.41 58.61
C THR A 195 54.92 50.30 57.90
N ASN A 196 54.36 49.10 57.83
CA ASN A 196 54.88 48.00 57.04
C ASN A 196 54.68 48.30 55.54
N ALA A 197 55.78 48.54 54.85
CA ALA A 197 55.83 48.75 53.41
C ALA A 197 56.61 47.64 52.68
N THR A 198 57.41 46.83 53.39
CA THR A 198 58.24 45.80 52.75
C THR A 198 57.55 44.45 52.60
N ALA A 199 56.69 44.03 53.54
CA ALA A 199 55.99 42.75 53.45
C ALA A 199 54.80 42.83 52.48
N GLU A 200 54.84 42.03 51.40
CA GLU A 200 53.68 41.85 50.52
C GLU A 200 52.64 40.97 51.21
N VAL A 201 51.47 41.54 51.53
CA VAL A 201 50.32 40.78 52.02
C VAL A 201 49.41 40.45 50.85
N LYS A 202 49.21 39.15 50.58
CA LYS A 202 48.30 38.68 49.53
C LYS A 202 46.95 38.36 50.13
N LEU A 203 45.88 38.86 49.51
CA LEU A 203 44.50 38.45 49.79
C LEU A 203 44.00 37.65 48.58
N ILE A 204 43.65 36.38 48.80
CA ILE A 204 43.35 35.42 47.74
C ILE A 204 41.86 35.05 47.85
N ALA A 205 41.07 35.37 46.83
CA ALA A 205 39.68 34.96 46.76
C ALA A 205 39.58 33.45 46.45
N ALA A 206 38.57 32.79 47.03
CA ALA A 206 38.38 31.35 46.81
C ALA A 206 37.79 31.04 45.43
N ASP A 207 38.27 29.95 44.83
CA ASP A 207 37.64 29.32 43.67
C ASP A 207 36.31 28.64 44.05
N ALA A 208 35.45 28.41 43.06
CA ALA A 208 34.30 27.52 43.17
C ALA A 208 33.91 26.96 41.80
N GLU A 209 33.30 25.77 41.78
CA GLU A 209 32.77 25.16 40.56
C GLU A 209 31.37 24.54 40.75
N LYS A 210 30.62 24.41 39.65
CA LYS A 210 29.42 23.57 39.56
C LYS A 210 29.10 23.17 38.11
N VAL A 211 28.05 22.36 37.91
CA VAL A 211 27.42 22.14 36.60
C VAL A 211 26.29 23.16 36.40
N TYR A 212 26.02 23.57 35.17
CA TYR A 212 24.94 24.50 34.84
C TYR A 212 23.58 24.04 35.37
N ASP A 213 22.93 24.89 36.17
CA ASP A 213 21.64 24.64 36.83
C ASP A 213 20.63 25.79 36.68
N GLY A 214 20.95 26.79 35.84
CA GLY A 214 20.14 27.99 35.61
C GLY A 214 20.24 29.07 36.71
N THR A 215 21.06 28.86 37.74
CA THR A 215 21.28 29.83 38.84
C THR A 215 22.73 30.31 38.87
N ALA A 216 22.97 31.50 39.43
CA ALA A 216 24.33 32.03 39.56
C ALA A 216 25.18 31.21 40.58
N LEU A 217 26.38 30.82 40.17
CA LEU A 217 27.48 30.48 41.06
C LEU A 217 28.08 31.78 41.61
N THR A 218 28.16 31.90 42.94
CA THR A 218 28.79 33.01 43.66
C THR A 218 29.55 32.46 44.85
N LYS A 219 30.68 33.07 45.21
CA LYS A 219 31.51 32.66 46.35
C LYS A 219 31.97 33.90 47.12
N THR A 220 31.25 34.27 48.17
CA THR A 220 31.48 35.54 48.89
C THR A 220 32.45 35.41 50.08
N ASP A 221 32.56 34.21 50.63
CA ASP A 221 33.36 33.82 51.79
C ASP A 221 34.62 33.02 51.40
N GLY A 222 35.53 32.81 52.37
CA GLY A 222 36.70 31.97 52.18
C GLY A 222 37.93 32.67 51.58
N VAL A 223 37.99 34.01 51.62
CA VAL A 223 39.21 34.76 51.29
C VAL A 223 40.33 34.34 52.26
N THR A 224 41.47 33.88 51.75
CA THR A 224 42.66 33.53 52.52
C THR A 224 43.73 34.61 52.39
N TRP A 225 44.79 34.54 53.21
CA TRP A 225 45.89 35.50 53.15
C TRP A 225 47.28 34.87 53.33
N GLU A 226 48.28 35.51 52.71
CA GLU A 226 49.70 35.19 52.87
C GLU A 226 50.50 36.45 53.23
N GLY A 227 51.70 36.28 53.78
CA GLY A 227 52.66 37.36 54.05
C GLY A 227 52.40 38.21 55.31
N LEU A 228 51.23 38.05 55.96
CA LEU A 228 50.87 38.80 57.16
C LEU A 228 51.65 38.31 58.43
N PRO A 229 52.15 39.22 59.29
CA PRO A 229 52.80 38.87 60.56
C PRO A 229 51.96 38.01 61.52
N THR A 230 52.64 37.16 62.30
CA THR A 230 52.05 36.25 63.28
C THR A 230 51.24 36.98 64.34
N GLY A 231 50.00 36.55 64.58
CA GLY A 231 49.10 37.15 65.59
C GLY A 231 48.14 38.21 65.02
N LEU A 232 48.26 38.52 63.73
CA LEU A 232 47.31 39.35 62.98
C LEU A 232 46.35 38.47 62.16
N THR A 233 45.21 39.01 61.77
CA THR A 233 44.16 38.33 60.99
C THR A 233 43.57 39.25 59.92
N VAL A 234 42.84 38.70 58.95
CA VAL A 234 42.09 39.49 57.95
C VAL A 234 40.62 39.12 57.95
N GLU A 235 39.75 40.12 58.04
CA GLU A 235 38.34 40.02 57.66
C GLU A 235 38.18 40.59 56.25
N ALA A 236 37.86 39.73 55.29
CA ALA A 236 37.65 40.10 53.89
C ALA A 236 36.49 39.31 53.29
N SER A 237 35.92 39.84 52.20
CA SER A 237 34.90 39.18 51.39
C SER A 237 35.27 39.29 49.92
N SER A 238 34.63 38.50 49.07
CA SER A 238 34.82 38.54 47.62
C SER A 238 33.49 38.69 46.87
N THR A 239 33.55 39.14 45.62
CA THR A 239 32.42 39.16 44.70
C THR A 239 32.83 38.63 43.32
N GLY A 240 31.95 37.82 42.77
CA GLY A 240 32.03 37.24 41.44
C GLY A 240 30.71 36.52 41.16
N SER A 241 30.37 36.35 39.88
CA SER A 241 29.14 35.66 39.47
C SER A 241 29.34 35.01 38.11
N GLN A 242 29.05 33.71 38.03
CA GLN A 242 28.91 33.00 36.76
C GLN A 242 27.58 32.23 36.74
N THR A 243 26.79 32.39 35.67
CA THR A 243 25.48 31.70 35.53
C THR A 243 25.49 30.75 34.35
N ASN A 244 26.05 31.18 33.22
CA ASN A 244 26.20 30.36 32.02
C ASN A 244 27.49 29.55 32.11
N ALA A 245 27.64 28.51 31.29
CA ALA A 245 28.86 27.73 31.28
C ALA A 245 30.08 28.53 30.78
N GLY A 246 31.26 28.22 31.34
CA GLY A 246 32.48 29.01 31.23
C GLY A 246 32.94 29.53 32.58
N GLU A 247 33.86 30.50 32.56
CA GLU A 247 34.61 30.94 33.75
C GLU A 247 34.45 32.45 33.98
N SER A 248 34.52 32.88 35.24
CA SER A 248 34.62 34.30 35.62
C SER A 248 35.48 34.48 36.86
N ALA A 249 35.98 35.70 37.11
CA ALA A 249 36.80 35.98 38.27
C ALA A 249 35.95 36.18 39.54
N ASN A 250 36.38 35.59 40.64
CA ASN A 250 35.98 35.97 41.99
C ASN A 250 37.01 36.95 42.56
N VAL A 251 36.61 38.18 42.88
CA VAL A 251 37.53 39.28 43.21
C VAL A 251 37.39 39.68 44.68
N VAL A 252 38.51 39.84 45.39
CA VAL A 252 38.50 40.34 46.78
C VAL A 252 37.99 41.79 46.82
N ASN A 253 36.95 42.03 47.61
CA ASN A 253 36.30 43.33 47.74
C ASN A 253 37.25 44.37 48.36
N ASP A 254 36.96 45.66 48.15
CA ASP A 254 37.53 46.72 48.96
C ASP A 254 36.84 46.80 50.33
N GLY A 255 37.52 47.39 51.32
CA GLY A 255 37.06 47.37 52.71
C GLY A 255 37.37 46.07 53.46
N TYR A 256 38.42 45.34 53.04
CA TYR A 256 39.06 44.34 53.90
C TYR A 256 39.65 45.02 55.15
N VAL A 257 39.67 44.30 56.28
CA VAL A 257 40.17 44.81 57.57
C VAL A 257 41.23 43.86 58.11
N ILE A 258 42.45 44.34 58.30
CA ILE A 258 43.51 43.64 59.02
C ILE A 258 43.36 43.95 60.51
N LYS A 259 43.30 42.93 61.35
CA LYS A 259 43.11 43.08 62.81
C LYS A 259 44.24 42.50 63.63
N ASP A 260 44.55 43.14 64.74
CA ASP A 260 45.44 42.60 65.77
C ASP A 260 44.78 41.50 66.61
N GLY A 261 45.55 40.90 67.54
CA GLY A 261 45.05 39.90 68.49
C GLY A 261 44.01 40.40 69.49
N ASN A 262 43.71 41.70 69.52
CA ASN A 262 42.64 42.32 70.32
C ASN A 262 41.40 42.66 69.47
N GLY A 263 41.46 42.49 68.15
CA GLY A 263 40.40 42.83 67.19
C GLY A 263 40.39 44.30 66.74
N VAL A 264 41.47 45.06 67.00
CA VAL A 264 41.64 46.45 66.57
C VAL A 264 42.06 46.49 65.10
N ASP A 265 41.47 47.41 64.32
CA ASP A 265 41.82 47.65 62.92
C ASP A 265 43.23 48.25 62.81
N GLN A 266 44.11 47.54 62.11
CA GLN A 266 45.50 47.91 61.83
C GLN A 266 45.79 48.00 60.32
N THR A 267 44.75 48.06 59.48
CA THR A 267 44.87 48.04 58.01
C THR A 267 45.73 49.18 57.48
N ALA A 268 45.67 50.35 58.11
CA ALA A 268 46.49 51.51 57.75
C ALA A 268 48.01 51.29 57.93
N ASN A 269 48.43 50.28 58.71
CA ASN A 269 49.84 49.96 58.92
C ASN A 269 50.41 49.07 57.81
N PHE A 270 49.61 48.55 56.88
CA PHE A 270 50.06 47.67 55.79
C PHE A 270 49.79 48.30 54.44
N THR A 271 50.85 48.75 53.76
CA THR A 271 50.73 49.55 52.52
C THR A 271 50.95 48.74 51.23
N ASN A 272 51.48 47.52 51.34
CA ASN A 272 51.78 46.63 50.22
C ASN A 272 50.79 45.43 50.20
N ILE A 273 49.54 45.70 49.80
CA ILE A 273 48.46 44.69 49.70
C ILE A 273 48.22 44.31 48.23
N THR A 274 48.38 43.03 47.90
CA THR A 274 48.06 42.46 46.59
C THR A 274 46.78 41.65 46.66
N LYS A 275 45.85 41.86 45.71
CA LYS A 275 44.65 41.02 45.56
C LYS A 275 44.85 39.99 44.46
N VAL A 276 44.62 38.72 44.78
CA VAL A 276 44.62 37.61 43.82
C VAL A 276 43.17 37.14 43.62
N PRO A 277 42.63 37.20 42.40
CA PRO A 277 41.29 36.67 42.12
C PRO A 277 41.30 35.14 42.10
N GLY A 278 40.20 34.55 42.57
CA GLY A 278 39.86 33.15 42.32
C GLY A 278 39.00 33.01 41.07
N THR A 279 38.57 31.79 40.77
CA THR A 279 37.84 31.43 39.55
C THR A 279 36.48 30.80 39.88
N LEU A 280 35.43 31.22 39.17
CA LEU A 280 34.09 30.65 39.24
C LEU A 280 33.79 29.92 37.92
N THR A 281 33.86 28.59 37.95
CA THR A 281 33.71 27.74 36.76
C THR A 281 32.34 27.06 36.76
N VAL A 282 31.55 27.30 35.72
CA VAL A 282 30.30 26.56 35.48
C VAL A 282 30.52 25.64 34.29
N ASN A 283 30.42 24.34 34.53
CA ASN A 283 30.59 23.31 33.52
C ASN A 283 29.28 23.09 32.73
N PRO A 284 29.31 22.87 31.40
CA PRO A 284 28.12 22.55 30.61
C PRO A 284 27.39 21.31 31.15
N LYS A 285 26.06 21.33 31.14
CA LYS A 285 25.24 20.20 31.59
C LYS A 285 25.04 19.20 30.45
N ALA A 286 25.14 17.90 30.75
CA ALA A 286 24.82 16.86 29.77
C ALA A 286 23.32 16.83 29.45
N VAL A 287 23.00 16.75 28.15
CA VAL A 287 21.66 16.49 27.61
C VAL A 287 21.70 15.21 26.79
N THR A 288 20.63 14.42 26.83
CA THR A 288 20.48 13.17 26.07
C THR A 288 19.22 13.26 25.22
N LEU A 289 19.37 13.04 23.92
CA LEU A 289 18.28 13.02 22.93
C LEU A 289 18.33 11.70 22.15
N ILE A 290 17.29 10.88 22.26
CA ILE A 290 17.21 9.56 21.60
C ILE A 290 15.90 9.46 20.80
N SER A 291 15.97 9.35 19.48
CA SER A 291 14.77 9.10 18.66
C SER A 291 14.24 7.68 18.88
N ALA A 292 12.91 7.50 18.78
CA ALA A 292 12.29 6.20 19.02
C ALA A 292 12.71 5.17 17.96
N SER A 293 12.80 3.89 18.36
CA SER A 293 12.79 2.78 17.40
C SER A 293 11.35 2.38 17.09
N LEU A 294 11.02 2.21 15.82
CA LEU A 294 9.70 1.84 15.32
C LEU A 294 9.82 0.64 14.39
N GLU A 295 8.80 -0.22 14.37
CA GLU A 295 8.75 -1.40 13.52
C GLU A 295 7.35 -1.57 12.90
N LYS A 296 7.29 -1.98 11.63
CA LYS A 296 6.07 -2.50 10.98
C LYS A 296 6.40 -3.60 9.97
N LYS A 297 5.39 -4.37 9.56
CA LYS A 297 5.50 -5.27 8.40
C LYS A 297 5.43 -4.45 7.10
N TYR A 298 5.96 -4.97 6.00
CA TYR A 298 5.84 -4.32 4.70
C TYR A 298 4.35 -4.18 4.27
N ASP A 299 3.96 -2.97 3.86
CA ASP A 299 2.60 -2.62 3.41
C ASP A 299 2.60 -1.76 2.12
N GLY A 300 3.75 -1.63 1.45
CA GLY A 300 3.91 -0.76 0.28
C GLY A 300 4.07 0.74 0.58
N THR A 301 4.05 1.14 1.85
CA THR A 301 4.23 2.54 2.27
C THR A 301 5.44 2.70 3.18
N ALA A 302 6.08 3.88 3.19
CA ALA A 302 7.24 4.11 4.02
C ALA A 302 6.90 4.15 5.53
N LEU A 303 7.65 3.42 6.35
CA LEU A 303 7.72 3.68 7.77
C LEU A 303 8.51 4.98 7.98
N THR A 304 7.89 5.94 8.67
CA THR A 304 8.54 7.17 9.15
C THR A 304 8.23 7.34 10.64
N ASN A 305 8.89 8.27 11.32
CA ASN A 305 8.60 8.57 12.73
C ASN A 305 7.14 9.01 12.97
N GLY A 306 6.52 9.68 11.99
CA GLY A 306 5.29 10.42 12.20
C GLY A 306 5.43 11.43 13.35
N THR A 307 4.42 11.49 14.21
CA THR A 307 4.38 12.37 15.40
C THR A 307 4.92 11.72 16.68
N THR A 308 5.62 10.59 16.57
CA THR A 308 6.26 9.93 17.72
C THR A 308 7.26 10.87 18.40
N ALA A 309 7.24 10.96 19.74
CA ALA A 309 8.20 11.75 20.49
C ALA A 309 9.60 11.07 20.51
N LEU A 310 10.61 11.77 21.04
CA LEU A 310 11.86 11.11 21.43
C LEU A 310 11.57 10.00 22.47
N ALA A 311 12.28 8.88 22.38
CA ALA A 311 12.23 7.82 23.37
C ALA A 311 12.96 8.21 24.67
N GLU A 312 13.98 9.08 24.57
CA GLU A 312 14.51 9.81 25.71
C GLU A 312 14.77 11.27 25.33
N GLU A 313 14.28 12.18 26.17
CA GLU A 313 14.71 13.57 26.26
C GLU A 313 15.03 13.86 27.73
N SER A 314 16.30 14.11 28.05
CA SER A 314 16.73 14.36 29.43
C SER A 314 17.88 15.36 29.51
N GLY A 315 18.00 16.03 30.66
CA GLY A 315 19.14 16.91 30.97
C GLY A 315 18.90 18.43 30.86
N TRP A 316 17.82 18.91 30.26
CA TRP A 316 17.49 20.34 30.21
C TRP A 316 17.29 20.99 31.60
N VAL A 317 17.17 22.32 31.66
CA VAL A 317 16.99 23.11 32.90
C VAL A 317 15.82 24.09 32.75
N GLY A 318 14.85 24.01 33.66
CA GLY A 318 13.76 24.98 33.73
C GLY A 318 12.89 24.98 32.47
N THR A 319 13.02 26.02 31.65
CA THR A 319 12.34 26.17 30.35
C THR A 319 13.26 26.01 29.15
N ASP A 320 14.54 25.65 29.35
CA ASP A 320 15.43 25.30 28.24
C ASP A 320 14.96 24.03 27.53
N GLY A 321 15.23 23.93 26.23
CA GLY A 321 14.85 22.77 25.43
C GLY A 321 15.20 22.93 23.96
N ALA A 322 14.68 22.01 23.14
CA ALA A 322 14.74 22.09 21.69
C ALA A 322 13.43 21.60 21.05
N THR A 323 13.25 21.91 19.77
CA THR A 323 12.25 21.28 18.90
C THR A 323 12.93 20.25 18.00
N TYR A 324 12.17 19.24 17.54
CA TYR A 324 12.71 18.07 16.84
C TYR A 324 12.03 17.87 15.48
N THR A 325 12.83 17.64 14.43
CA THR A 325 12.33 17.30 13.09
C THR A 325 12.90 15.96 12.66
N PHE A 326 12.03 14.98 12.47
CA PHE A 326 12.40 13.63 12.05
C PHE A 326 12.44 13.54 10.51
N THR A 327 13.49 12.91 9.98
CA THR A 327 13.78 12.76 8.55
C THR A 327 14.04 11.31 8.14
N GLY A 328 14.13 10.37 9.10
CA GLY A 328 14.24 8.94 8.83
C GLY A 328 13.03 8.39 8.07
N SER A 329 13.29 7.49 7.11
CA SER A 329 12.27 6.81 6.31
C SER A 329 12.80 5.44 5.83
N GLN A 330 12.01 4.38 6.01
CA GLN A 330 12.31 3.02 5.54
C GLN A 330 11.09 2.42 4.82
N LEU A 331 11.22 2.06 3.54
CA LEU A 331 10.14 1.49 2.72
C LEU A 331 10.24 -0.03 2.57
N ILE A 332 11.39 -0.50 2.09
CA ILE A 332 11.66 -1.93 1.83
C ILE A 332 12.04 -2.63 3.14
N VAL A 333 11.89 -3.96 3.20
CA VAL A 333 12.35 -4.77 4.34
C VAL A 333 13.82 -4.48 4.67
N GLY A 334 14.11 -4.21 5.93
CA GLY A 334 15.41 -3.74 6.40
C GLY A 334 15.30 -2.76 7.59
N GLU A 335 16.41 -2.11 7.93
CA GLU A 335 16.50 -1.13 9.01
C GLU A 335 17.24 0.14 8.54
N SER A 336 16.65 1.32 8.77
CA SER A 336 17.33 2.61 8.71
C SER A 336 17.50 3.22 10.10
N ASP A 337 18.31 4.25 10.23
CA ASP A 337 18.21 5.15 11.38
C ASP A 337 16.90 5.95 11.33
N ASN A 338 16.29 6.17 12.51
CA ASN A 338 15.23 7.15 12.70
C ASN A 338 15.86 8.54 12.84
N ALA A 339 16.39 9.02 11.71
CA ALA A 339 17.20 10.22 11.66
C ALA A 339 16.40 11.47 12.07
N PHE A 340 17.03 12.39 12.81
CA PHE A 340 16.39 13.64 13.23
C PHE A 340 17.37 14.81 13.39
N SER A 341 16.87 16.03 13.20
CA SER A 341 17.54 17.27 13.62
C SER A 341 16.86 17.86 14.86
N TYR A 342 17.58 18.75 15.55
CA TYR A 342 17.04 19.55 16.63
C TYR A 342 17.38 21.03 16.43
N GLU A 343 16.48 21.93 16.86
CA GLU A 343 16.70 23.38 16.90
C GLU A 343 16.42 23.87 18.32
N LEU A 344 17.37 24.59 18.93
CA LEU A 344 17.26 25.03 20.32
C LEU A 344 16.14 26.07 20.49
N ASN A 345 15.42 25.98 21.60
CA ASN A 345 14.35 26.93 21.93
C ASN A 345 14.91 28.35 22.13
N ALA A 346 14.10 29.36 21.82
CA ALA A 346 14.48 30.75 21.99
C ALA A 346 14.80 31.06 23.47
N GLY A 347 16.08 31.36 23.75
CA GLY A 347 16.62 31.57 25.09
C GLY A 347 17.64 30.51 25.52
N THR A 348 17.59 29.30 24.94
CA THR A 348 18.50 28.20 25.28
C THR A 348 19.86 28.40 24.63
N LEU A 349 20.86 28.73 25.46
CA LEU A 349 22.23 28.97 25.03
C LEU A 349 22.97 27.63 24.86
N ALA A 350 23.36 27.32 23.62
CA ALA A 350 24.07 26.08 23.28
C ALA A 350 25.30 25.81 24.15
N GLY A 351 26.07 26.85 24.50
CA GLY A 351 27.27 26.72 25.34
C GLY A 351 27.02 26.17 26.75
N ASN A 352 25.79 26.28 27.28
CA ASN A 352 25.42 25.75 28.58
C ASN A 352 25.28 24.21 28.61
N TYR A 353 25.35 23.55 27.45
CA TYR A 353 24.97 22.14 27.29
C TYR A 353 25.93 21.32 26.42
N THR A 354 26.15 20.08 26.85
CA THR A 354 26.79 19.03 26.04
C THR A 354 25.71 18.06 25.56
N ILE A 355 25.27 18.22 24.31
CA ILE A 355 24.13 17.48 23.75
C ILE A 355 24.60 16.16 23.13
N ASN A 356 24.18 15.05 23.71
CA ASN A 356 24.43 13.70 23.22
C ASN A 356 23.20 13.24 22.42
N LYS A 357 23.36 13.13 21.10
CA LYS A 357 22.30 12.69 20.18
C LYS A 357 22.55 11.25 19.75
N THR A 358 21.54 10.39 19.91
CA THR A 358 21.54 8.99 19.43
C THR A 358 20.29 8.76 18.58
N GLU A 359 20.40 8.01 17.48
CA GLU A 359 19.26 7.72 16.61
C GLU A 359 18.73 6.30 16.87
N GLY A 360 17.41 6.16 17.00
CA GLY A 360 16.73 4.87 17.01
C GLY A 360 16.68 4.24 15.61
N LYS A 361 15.96 3.13 15.45
CA LYS A 361 15.83 2.43 14.15
C LYS A 361 14.41 2.45 13.60
N LEU A 362 14.26 2.66 12.30
CA LEU A 362 13.02 2.39 11.57
C LEU A 362 13.17 1.04 10.88
N LYS A 363 12.34 0.08 11.28
CA LYS A 363 12.41 -1.31 10.83
C LYS A 363 11.19 -1.71 10.03
N VAL A 364 11.41 -2.25 8.84
CA VAL A 364 10.36 -2.91 8.06
C VAL A 364 10.69 -4.40 7.98
N THR A 365 9.74 -5.26 8.34
CA THR A 365 9.89 -6.73 8.33
C THR A 365 9.07 -7.40 7.24
N ASP A 366 9.51 -8.59 6.81
CA ASP A 366 8.75 -9.45 5.91
C ASP A 366 7.38 -9.81 6.51
N ARG A 367 6.38 -9.97 5.63
CA ARG A 367 5.07 -10.55 5.99
C ARG A 367 5.20 -12.07 6.18
N SER A 368 4.42 -12.69 7.08
CA SER A 368 4.42 -14.16 7.18
C SER A 368 3.78 -14.78 5.94
N ASP A 369 4.03 -16.07 5.67
CA ASP A 369 3.52 -16.76 4.48
C ASP A 369 1.98 -16.69 4.35
N GLU A 370 1.26 -16.62 5.49
CA GLU A 370 -0.19 -16.48 5.58
C GLU A 370 -0.70 -15.03 5.44
N GLU A 371 0.18 -14.04 5.50
CA GLU A 371 -0.13 -12.61 5.42
C GLU A 371 0.30 -11.95 4.10
N LYS A 372 1.03 -12.68 3.25
CA LYS A 372 1.53 -12.19 1.96
C LYS A 372 0.40 -11.72 1.06
N PHE A 373 0.69 -10.71 0.25
CA PHE A 373 -0.24 -10.19 -0.73
C PHE A 373 -0.43 -11.21 -1.87
N GLU A 374 -1.67 -11.63 -2.13
CA GLU A 374 -1.96 -12.53 -3.23
C GLU A 374 -2.06 -11.77 -4.57
N ILE A 375 -1.39 -12.29 -5.59
CA ILE A 375 -1.52 -11.84 -6.98
C ILE A 375 -1.83 -13.07 -7.85
N ASN A 376 -2.87 -12.97 -8.67
CA ASN A 376 -3.29 -14.03 -9.59
C ASN A 376 -2.90 -13.63 -11.04
N VAL A 377 -1.82 -14.21 -11.56
CA VAL A 377 -1.39 -14.01 -12.95
C VAL A 377 -2.12 -14.98 -13.86
N VAL A 378 -2.88 -14.45 -14.81
CA VAL A 378 -3.68 -15.23 -15.77
C VAL A 378 -3.08 -15.12 -17.17
N ALA A 379 -2.80 -16.26 -17.80
CA ALA A 379 -2.38 -16.32 -19.19
C ALA A 379 -3.61 -16.19 -20.11
N THR A 380 -3.49 -15.39 -21.16
CA THR A 380 -4.60 -15.06 -22.05
C THR A 380 -5.24 -16.31 -22.65
N SER A 381 -6.57 -16.35 -22.66
CA SER A 381 -7.38 -17.39 -23.31
C SER A 381 -8.07 -16.87 -24.57
N ASN A 382 -8.27 -17.74 -25.55
CA ASN A 382 -9.00 -17.46 -26.78
C ASN A 382 -9.90 -18.66 -27.12
N THR A 383 -11.13 -18.63 -26.60
CA THR A 383 -12.06 -19.78 -26.63
C THR A 383 -13.35 -19.47 -27.37
N GLY A 384 -14.16 -20.49 -27.67
CA GLY A 384 -15.40 -20.32 -28.41
C GLY A 384 -15.24 -20.05 -29.92
N ASN A 385 -14.01 -20.05 -30.46
CA ASN A 385 -13.80 -20.01 -31.90
C ASN A 385 -14.46 -21.23 -32.56
N THR A 386 -14.99 -21.04 -33.77
CA THR A 386 -15.31 -22.14 -34.69
C THR A 386 -14.33 -22.10 -35.85
N TYR A 387 -14.02 -23.26 -36.43
CA TYR A 387 -13.09 -23.35 -37.56
C TYR A 387 -13.58 -22.49 -38.73
N ASP A 388 -12.72 -21.58 -39.19
CA ASP A 388 -12.96 -20.67 -40.31
C ASP A 388 -11.78 -20.61 -41.30
N GLY A 389 -10.80 -21.50 -41.14
CA GLY A 389 -9.59 -21.57 -41.95
C GLY A 389 -8.53 -20.50 -41.65
N THR A 390 -8.75 -19.61 -40.68
CA THR A 390 -7.77 -18.60 -40.24
C THR A 390 -7.01 -19.05 -39.00
N GLU A 391 -5.80 -18.53 -38.79
CA GLU A 391 -5.04 -18.80 -37.57
C GLU A 391 -5.64 -18.04 -36.38
N LYS A 392 -5.84 -18.74 -35.27
CA LYS A 392 -6.15 -18.16 -33.95
C LYS A 392 -4.97 -18.43 -33.03
N SER A 393 -4.72 -17.54 -32.08
CA SER A 393 -3.72 -17.73 -31.02
C SER A 393 -4.23 -17.26 -29.66
N ALA A 394 -3.64 -17.79 -28.59
CA ALA A 394 -3.83 -17.31 -27.23
C ALA A 394 -2.42 -17.06 -26.66
N ALA A 395 -2.02 -15.79 -26.58
CA ALA A 395 -0.64 -15.40 -26.30
C ALA A 395 -0.55 -14.33 -25.20
N GLY A 396 0.53 -14.38 -24.43
CA GLY A 396 0.81 -13.49 -23.31
C GLY A 396 -0.14 -13.66 -22.11
N PHE A 397 -0.21 -12.60 -21.31
CA PHE A 397 -0.97 -12.52 -20.06
C PHE A 397 -2.08 -11.47 -20.16
N GLU A 398 -3.16 -11.65 -19.39
CA GLU A 398 -4.24 -10.66 -19.29
C GLU A 398 -3.76 -9.37 -18.62
N THR A 399 -2.92 -9.49 -17.60
CA THR A 399 -2.13 -8.39 -17.03
C THR A 399 -0.89 -8.92 -16.32
N LEU A 400 0.16 -8.08 -16.27
CA LEU A 400 1.33 -8.22 -15.40
C LEU A 400 1.48 -7.04 -14.43
N THR A 401 0.45 -6.19 -14.32
CA THR A 401 0.40 -5.03 -13.41
C THR A 401 -0.86 -5.13 -12.54
N PHE A 402 -0.66 -4.96 -11.23
CA PHE A 402 -1.67 -5.20 -10.20
C PHE A 402 -1.67 -4.04 -9.20
N THR A 403 -2.83 -3.77 -8.58
CA THR A 403 -2.95 -2.78 -7.51
C THR A 403 -3.38 -3.48 -6.23
N VAL A 404 -2.57 -3.40 -5.18
CA VAL A 404 -2.82 -4.04 -3.88
C VAL A 404 -2.70 -2.98 -2.79
N GLU A 405 -3.75 -2.84 -1.97
CA GLU A 405 -3.90 -1.78 -0.94
C GLU A 405 -3.69 -0.34 -1.47
N GLY A 406 -3.92 -0.13 -2.78
CA GLY A 406 -3.73 1.14 -3.48
C GLY A 406 -2.35 1.32 -4.13
N ASN A 407 -1.36 0.51 -3.74
CA ASN A 407 -0.01 0.53 -4.28
C ASN A 407 0.06 -0.31 -5.58
N THR A 408 0.87 0.13 -6.55
CA THR A 408 1.00 -0.55 -7.86
C THR A 408 2.23 -1.44 -7.89
N TYR A 409 2.04 -2.68 -8.34
CA TYR A 409 3.07 -3.70 -8.44
C TYR A 409 3.10 -4.31 -9.85
N THR A 410 4.30 -4.73 -10.26
CA THR A 410 4.57 -5.32 -11.58
C THR A 410 5.18 -6.70 -11.41
N VAL A 411 4.76 -7.66 -12.24
CA VAL A 411 5.27 -9.04 -12.22
C VAL A 411 6.12 -9.30 -13.46
N SER A 412 7.31 -9.85 -13.25
CA SER A 412 8.26 -10.27 -14.28
C SER A 412 8.78 -11.68 -14.01
N GLY A 413 9.67 -12.20 -14.86
CA GLY A 413 10.25 -13.55 -14.71
C GLY A 413 9.32 -14.73 -15.08
N LEU A 414 8.09 -14.43 -15.49
CA LEU A 414 7.14 -15.40 -16.06
C LEU A 414 7.10 -15.32 -17.59
N THR A 415 6.78 -16.44 -18.22
CA THR A 415 6.63 -16.62 -19.67
C THR A 415 5.44 -17.53 -19.98
N THR A 416 4.92 -17.47 -21.21
CA THR A 416 3.78 -18.24 -21.72
C THR A 416 4.17 -19.10 -22.92
N THR A 417 3.41 -20.15 -23.21
CA THR A 417 3.65 -21.02 -24.38
C THR A 417 3.07 -20.48 -25.70
N ASP A 418 2.24 -19.43 -25.64
CA ASP A 418 1.69 -18.68 -26.78
C ASP A 418 1.17 -19.54 -27.95
N PRO A 419 0.33 -20.57 -27.71
CA PRO A 419 -0.15 -21.47 -28.75
C PRO A 419 -0.92 -20.75 -29.86
N SER A 420 -0.67 -21.16 -31.10
CA SER A 420 -1.51 -20.86 -32.26
C SER A 420 -1.99 -22.13 -32.96
N SER A 421 -3.08 -22.02 -33.72
CA SER A 421 -3.58 -23.06 -34.62
C SER A 421 -4.51 -22.48 -35.69
N THR A 422 -4.44 -23.04 -36.89
CA THR A 422 -5.47 -22.85 -37.95
C THR A 422 -6.55 -23.92 -37.91
N ASN A 423 -6.27 -25.07 -37.29
CA ASN A 423 -7.14 -26.25 -37.24
C ASN A 423 -7.82 -26.41 -35.87
N VAL A 424 -8.85 -27.25 -35.83
CA VAL A 424 -9.54 -27.64 -34.59
C VAL A 424 -8.55 -28.21 -33.58
N ALA A 425 -8.47 -27.53 -32.43
CA ALA A 425 -7.53 -27.84 -31.37
C ALA A 425 -8.01 -27.27 -30.03
N THR A 426 -7.53 -27.88 -28.95
CA THR A 426 -7.60 -27.33 -27.59
C THR A 426 -6.19 -27.36 -27.03
N LEU A 427 -5.55 -26.19 -26.96
CA LEU A 427 -4.14 -26.04 -26.58
C LEU A 427 -4.04 -25.15 -25.34
N THR A 428 -3.25 -25.59 -24.35
CA THR A 428 -3.00 -24.81 -23.14
C THR A 428 -1.97 -23.72 -23.40
N ASN A 429 -2.31 -22.47 -23.07
CA ASN A 429 -1.36 -21.38 -22.92
C ASN A 429 -0.78 -21.44 -21.50
N ALA A 430 0.30 -22.20 -21.33
CA ALA A 430 0.86 -22.55 -20.03
C ALA A 430 1.86 -21.52 -19.54
N ILE A 431 1.76 -21.12 -18.27
CA ILE A 431 2.71 -20.23 -17.60
C ILE A 431 3.91 -21.05 -17.12
N SER A 432 5.12 -20.51 -17.29
CA SER A 432 6.35 -21.05 -16.71
C SER A 432 7.35 -19.95 -16.34
N GLY A 433 8.28 -20.25 -15.44
CA GLY A 433 9.32 -19.32 -14.97
C GLY A 433 9.34 -19.20 -13.45
N THR A 434 9.74 -18.05 -12.94
CA THR A 434 9.70 -17.72 -11.51
C THR A 434 9.33 -16.26 -11.37
N ALA A 435 8.22 -15.97 -10.69
CA ALA A 435 7.72 -14.61 -10.57
C ALA A 435 8.69 -13.73 -9.76
N VAL A 436 8.96 -12.54 -10.27
CA VAL A 436 9.62 -11.45 -9.56
C VAL A 436 8.65 -10.29 -9.50
N VAL A 437 8.29 -9.86 -8.30
CA VAL A 437 7.37 -8.73 -8.06
C VAL A 437 8.20 -7.48 -7.72
N THR A 438 7.92 -6.40 -8.44
CA THR A 438 8.53 -5.08 -8.24
C THR A 438 7.47 -4.03 -7.93
N ASP A 439 7.78 -3.10 -7.03
CA ASP A 439 6.94 -1.92 -6.76
C ASP A 439 7.04 -0.86 -7.87
N ALA A 440 6.38 0.29 -7.71
CA ALA A 440 6.35 1.36 -8.71
C ALA A 440 7.73 2.03 -8.91
N GLU A 441 8.56 2.03 -7.87
CA GLU A 441 9.93 2.52 -7.86
C GLU A 441 10.94 1.50 -8.43
N GLY A 442 10.53 0.24 -8.61
CA GLY A 442 11.32 -0.84 -9.20
C GLY A 442 12.10 -1.68 -8.18
N ASN A 443 11.84 -1.57 -6.88
CA ASN A 443 12.45 -2.40 -5.86
C ASN A 443 11.87 -3.81 -5.91
N ASN A 444 12.72 -4.84 -5.77
CA ASN A 444 12.26 -6.22 -5.70
C ASN A 444 11.60 -6.49 -4.33
N VAL A 445 10.29 -6.76 -4.35
CA VAL A 445 9.45 -7.00 -3.19
C VAL A 445 8.81 -8.40 -3.22
N THR A 446 9.32 -9.31 -4.06
CA THR A 446 8.78 -10.67 -4.29
C THR A 446 8.47 -11.44 -3.02
N ASN A 447 9.32 -11.32 -1.98
CA ASN A 447 9.12 -12.00 -0.70
C ASN A 447 7.81 -11.62 0.02
N GLN A 448 7.18 -10.49 -0.31
CA GLN A 448 5.94 -10.00 0.31
C GLN A 448 4.67 -10.54 -0.38
N PHE A 449 4.83 -11.33 -1.44
CA PHE A 449 3.74 -11.77 -2.31
C PHE A 449 3.65 -13.29 -2.45
N THR A 450 2.42 -13.77 -2.61
CA THR A 450 2.10 -15.12 -3.10
C THR A 450 1.57 -14.96 -4.52
N VAL A 451 2.35 -15.41 -5.51
CA VAL A 451 1.97 -15.29 -6.94
C VAL A 451 1.40 -16.61 -7.44
N ASN A 452 0.08 -16.65 -7.57
CA ASN A 452 -0.65 -17.77 -8.16
C ASN A 452 -0.69 -17.61 -9.69
N THR A 453 -0.62 -18.72 -10.43
CA THR A 453 -0.61 -18.72 -11.90
C THR A 453 -1.74 -19.57 -12.47
N THR A 454 -2.57 -18.99 -13.33
CA THR A 454 -3.65 -19.69 -14.05
C THR A 454 -3.34 -19.75 -15.54
N ASN A 455 -3.23 -20.97 -16.07
CA ASN A 455 -2.98 -21.21 -17.49
C ASN A 455 -4.19 -20.84 -18.36
N GLY A 456 -3.93 -20.23 -19.50
CA GLY A 456 -4.94 -19.92 -20.51
C GLY A 456 -5.24 -21.10 -21.42
N THR A 457 -6.23 -20.95 -22.30
CA THR A 457 -6.60 -21.96 -23.31
C THR A 457 -6.91 -21.32 -24.66
N LEU A 458 -6.31 -21.84 -25.72
CA LEU A 458 -6.79 -21.68 -27.10
C LEU A 458 -7.76 -22.83 -27.42
N GLU A 459 -8.98 -22.50 -27.82
CA GLU A 459 -9.99 -23.48 -28.24
C GLU A 459 -10.58 -23.08 -29.60
N ILE A 460 -10.48 -23.99 -30.57
CA ILE A 460 -11.10 -23.91 -31.89
C ILE A 460 -12.00 -25.14 -32.07
N LYS A 461 -13.31 -24.93 -32.10
CA LYS A 461 -14.33 -25.96 -32.28
C LYS A 461 -14.52 -26.30 -33.75
N LYS A 462 -14.99 -27.52 -34.01
CA LYS A 462 -15.39 -27.96 -35.35
C LYS A 462 -16.45 -27.05 -35.94
N ARG A 463 -16.43 -26.91 -37.27
CA ARG A 463 -17.47 -26.21 -38.03
C ARG A 463 -18.56 -27.18 -38.46
N ASP A 464 -19.79 -26.84 -38.13
CA ASP A 464 -20.95 -27.61 -38.54
C ASP A 464 -21.31 -27.28 -40.00
N ILE A 465 -21.41 -28.32 -40.84
CA ILE A 465 -21.82 -28.24 -42.24
C ILE A 465 -23.01 -29.18 -42.50
N THR A 466 -23.77 -28.87 -43.53
CA THR A 466 -24.92 -29.67 -43.96
C THR A 466 -24.77 -30.08 -45.42
N VAL A 467 -25.39 -31.20 -45.79
CA VAL A 467 -25.50 -31.67 -47.17
C VAL A 467 -26.97 -31.90 -47.54
N SER A 468 -27.35 -31.51 -48.75
CA SER A 468 -28.71 -31.67 -49.27
C SER A 468 -28.74 -32.02 -50.75
N VAL A 469 -29.56 -33.02 -51.10
CA VAL A 469 -30.01 -33.33 -52.46
C VAL A 469 -31.49 -32.93 -52.56
N ALA A 470 -31.92 -32.44 -53.72
CA ALA A 470 -33.32 -32.10 -53.94
C ALA A 470 -34.20 -33.36 -54.06
N ASP A 471 -35.48 -33.25 -53.72
CA ASP A 471 -36.45 -34.27 -54.13
C ASP A 471 -36.62 -34.20 -55.66
N ALA A 472 -36.55 -35.36 -56.32
CA ALA A 472 -36.82 -35.45 -57.76
C ALA A 472 -38.29 -35.18 -58.06
N ALA A 473 -38.60 -34.78 -59.30
CA ALA A 473 -39.99 -34.62 -59.72
C ALA A 473 -40.75 -35.96 -59.67
N ASP A 474 -42.01 -35.93 -59.20
CA ASP A 474 -42.87 -37.11 -59.16
C ASP A 474 -43.08 -37.70 -60.57
N VAL A 475 -42.95 -39.02 -60.72
CA VAL A 475 -43.06 -39.72 -62.01
C VAL A 475 -44.12 -40.83 -61.97
N ALA A 476 -45.00 -40.87 -62.97
CA ALA A 476 -46.01 -41.91 -63.07
C ALA A 476 -45.40 -43.28 -63.46
N TYR A 477 -45.97 -44.37 -62.97
CA TYR A 477 -45.52 -45.73 -63.28
C TYR A 477 -45.47 -46.02 -64.79
N ASN A 478 -44.35 -46.58 -65.24
CA ASN A 478 -44.08 -46.98 -66.63
C ASN A 478 -43.44 -48.39 -66.76
N GLY A 479 -43.29 -49.12 -65.65
CA GLY A 479 -42.66 -50.44 -65.58
C GLY A 479 -41.12 -50.46 -65.61
N ASN A 480 -40.45 -49.30 -65.74
CA ASN A 480 -39.00 -49.19 -65.80
C ASN A 480 -38.40 -48.62 -64.51
N GLU A 481 -37.16 -48.98 -64.17
CA GLU A 481 -36.47 -48.41 -62.99
C GLU A 481 -36.26 -46.90 -63.15
N GLN A 482 -36.82 -46.14 -62.21
CA GLN A 482 -36.61 -44.70 -62.09
C GLN A 482 -35.52 -44.44 -61.05
N THR A 483 -34.77 -43.34 -61.23
CA THR A 483 -33.69 -42.91 -60.33
C THR A 483 -33.90 -41.43 -60.01
N GLY A 484 -33.76 -41.04 -58.73
CA GLY A 484 -33.86 -39.65 -58.29
C GLY A 484 -32.58 -38.84 -58.56
N GLU A 485 -32.60 -37.57 -58.17
CA GLU A 485 -31.48 -36.64 -58.35
C GLU A 485 -30.16 -37.17 -57.77
N THR A 486 -29.05 -36.93 -58.47
CA THR A 486 -27.68 -37.30 -58.06
C THR A 486 -26.94 -36.18 -57.35
N ASP A 487 -27.32 -34.93 -57.62
CA ASP A 487 -26.48 -33.77 -57.33
C ASP A 487 -26.76 -33.23 -55.92
N TYR A 488 -25.73 -33.28 -55.07
CA TYR A 488 -25.76 -32.74 -53.72
C TYR A 488 -25.10 -31.36 -53.62
N THR A 489 -25.57 -30.58 -52.65
CA THR A 489 -24.98 -29.29 -52.28
C THR A 489 -24.56 -29.31 -50.81
N PHE A 490 -23.34 -28.85 -50.53
CA PHE A 490 -22.88 -28.58 -49.17
C PHE A 490 -23.10 -27.11 -48.81
N THR A 491 -23.45 -26.82 -47.55
CA THR A 491 -23.52 -25.45 -47.03
C THR A 491 -22.56 -25.23 -45.85
N ASN A 492 -22.24 -23.96 -45.59
CA ASN A 492 -21.33 -23.49 -44.51
C ASN A 492 -19.87 -24.00 -44.57
N VAL A 493 -19.43 -24.64 -45.66
CA VAL A 493 -18.00 -24.97 -45.90
C VAL A 493 -17.20 -23.67 -46.01
N VAL A 494 -15.97 -23.65 -45.48
CA VAL A 494 -15.08 -22.47 -45.53
C VAL A 494 -14.70 -22.15 -46.98
N ALA A 495 -14.74 -20.86 -47.33
CA ALA A 495 -14.47 -20.40 -48.69
C ALA A 495 -13.08 -20.84 -49.19
N GLY A 496 -13.02 -21.41 -50.41
CA GLY A 496 -11.80 -21.98 -50.99
C GLY A 496 -11.51 -23.42 -50.61
N GLN A 497 -12.32 -24.04 -49.74
CA GLN A 497 -12.29 -25.48 -49.46
C GLN A 497 -13.39 -26.22 -50.22
N THR A 498 -13.18 -27.50 -50.51
CA THR A 498 -14.14 -28.34 -51.25
C THR A 498 -14.55 -29.56 -50.40
N ALA A 499 -15.84 -29.88 -50.38
CA ALA A 499 -16.39 -31.01 -49.65
C ALA A 499 -17.03 -32.02 -50.61
N THR A 500 -16.81 -33.31 -50.36
CA THR A 500 -17.31 -34.45 -51.14
C THR A 500 -17.77 -35.57 -50.22
N ILE A 501 -18.76 -36.35 -50.64
CA ILE A 501 -19.29 -37.53 -49.95
C ILE A 501 -19.85 -38.51 -51.00
N THR A 502 -19.88 -39.81 -50.73
CA THR A 502 -20.64 -40.74 -51.57
C THR A 502 -22.13 -40.58 -51.30
N TYR A 503 -22.91 -40.40 -52.36
CA TYR A 503 -24.37 -40.40 -52.30
C TYR A 503 -24.92 -41.44 -53.28
N THR A 504 -25.88 -42.24 -52.81
CA THR A 504 -26.64 -43.20 -53.60
C THR A 504 -28.03 -42.64 -53.84
N PRO A 505 -28.41 -42.31 -55.09
CA PRO A 505 -29.72 -41.76 -55.39
C PRO A 505 -30.85 -42.77 -55.11
N ALA A 506 -32.03 -42.26 -54.78
CA ALA A 506 -33.23 -43.07 -54.65
C ALA A 506 -33.53 -43.84 -55.95
N LYS A 507 -33.94 -45.11 -55.85
CA LYS A 507 -34.29 -45.98 -56.99
C LYS A 507 -35.56 -46.77 -56.71
N GLY A 508 -36.36 -47.01 -57.74
CA GLY A 508 -37.60 -47.77 -57.63
C GLY A 508 -38.26 -48.10 -58.96
N THR A 509 -39.24 -49.01 -58.93
CA THR A 509 -40.01 -49.46 -60.11
C THR A 509 -41.53 -49.46 -59.88
N LEU A 510 -42.00 -49.36 -58.63
CA LEU A 510 -43.42 -49.46 -58.25
C LEU A 510 -43.88 -48.15 -57.60
N PRO A 511 -45.20 -47.83 -57.58
CA PRO A 511 -45.72 -46.64 -56.91
C PRO A 511 -45.38 -46.61 -55.41
N ASN A 512 -44.47 -45.73 -55.01
CA ASN A 512 -44.02 -45.50 -53.64
C ASN A 512 -43.11 -44.25 -53.58
N THR A 513 -42.85 -43.72 -52.38
CA THR A 513 -41.76 -42.76 -52.15
C THR A 513 -40.50 -43.49 -51.69
N TYR A 514 -39.46 -43.43 -52.51
CA TYR A 514 -38.11 -43.91 -52.23
C TYR A 514 -37.24 -42.74 -51.74
N THR A 515 -36.16 -43.02 -51.00
CA THR A 515 -35.22 -42.00 -50.48
C THR A 515 -33.79 -42.47 -50.71
N GLY A 516 -32.89 -41.55 -51.10
CA GLY A 516 -31.47 -41.85 -51.28
C GLY A 516 -30.73 -42.01 -49.94
N SER A 517 -29.42 -42.28 -50.00
CA SER A 517 -28.58 -42.44 -48.82
C SER A 517 -27.16 -41.90 -49.04
N TYR A 518 -26.56 -41.35 -47.99
CA TYR A 518 -25.16 -40.94 -47.96
C TYR A 518 -24.28 -42.06 -47.36
N GLY A 519 -23.00 -42.08 -47.73
CA GLY A 519 -21.97 -42.87 -47.06
C GLY A 519 -21.29 -42.11 -45.91
N ASP A 520 -20.53 -42.83 -45.09
CA ASP A 520 -19.73 -42.26 -43.99
C ASP A 520 -18.39 -41.63 -44.46
N ASP A 521 -18.18 -41.48 -45.78
CA ASP A 521 -16.92 -41.14 -46.43
C ASP A 521 -16.76 -39.63 -46.74
N LEU A 522 -17.37 -38.77 -45.91
CA LEU A 522 -17.19 -37.33 -45.99
C LEU A 522 -15.70 -36.98 -46.05
N LYS A 523 -15.31 -36.16 -47.03
CA LYS A 523 -13.97 -35.61 -47.18
C LYS A 523 -14.03 -34.13 -47.49
N VAL A 524 -13.28 -33.31 -46.76
CA VAL A 524 -13.14 -31.87 -46.98
C VAL A 524 -11.67 -31.53 -47.21
N MET A 525 -11.38 -30.83 -48.31
CA MET A 525 -10.04 -30.54 -48.79
C MET A 525 -9.77 -29.03 -48.83
N ALA A 526 -8.62 -28.62 -48.29
CA ALA A 526 -8.05 -27.30 -48.48
C ALA A 526 -6.89 -27.41 -49.49
N GLY A 527 -7.21 -27.25 -50.78
CA GLY A 527 -6.28 -27.58 -51.87
C GLY A 527 -5.95 -29.07 -51.88
N THR A 528 -4.70 -29.43 -51.53
CA THR A 528 -4.24 -30.82 -51.40
C THR A 528 -4.24 -31.36 -49.97
N VAL A 529 -4.57 -30.54 -48.96
CA VAL A 529 -4.57 -30.93 -47.55
C VAL A 529 -5.96 -31.41 -47.13
N ASP A 530 -6.02 -32.58 -46.50
CA ASP A 530 -7.25 -33.09 -45.89
C ASP A 530 -7.53 -32.35 -44.57
N VAL A 531 -8.68 -31.67 -44.51
CA VAL A 531 -9.13 -30.86 -43.37
C VAL A 531 -10.45 -31.36 -42.79
N THR A 532 -10.88 -32.57 -43.18
CA THR A 532 -12.15 -33.19 -42.76
C THR A 532 -12.33 -33.23 -41.24
N ALA A 533 -11.24 -33.44 -40.50
CA ALA A 533 -11.23 -33.46 -39.03
C ALA A 533 -11.76 -32.16 -38.40
N ASN A 534 -11.67 -31.03 -39.11
CA ASN A 534 -12.15 -29.72 -38.64
C ASN A 534 -13.67 -29.53 -38.71
N TYR A 535 -14.41 -30.50 -39.26
CA TYR A 535 -15.85 -30.37 -39.56
C TYR A 535 -16.72 -31.40 -38.81
N ASN A 536 -18.00 -31.07 -38.67
CA ASN A 536 -19.10 -31.98 -38.35
C ASN A 536 -20.11 -31.96 -39.50
N LEU A 537 -20.63 -33.12 -39.92
CA LEU A 537 -21.79 -33.19 -40.80
C LEU A 537 -23.06 -33.31 -39.95
N THR A 538 -23.73 -32.18 -39.68
CA THR A 538 -24.82 -32.12 -38.68
C THR A 538 -26.21 -32.31 -39.26
N THR A 539 -26.38 -32.19 -40.58
CA THR A 539 -27.66 -32.48 -41.23
C THR A 539 -27.41 -33.06 -42.63
N GLN A 540 -28.13 -34.13 -42.93
CA GLN A 540 -28.07 -34.86 -44.19
C GLN A 540 -29.48 -34.98 -44.75
N THR A 541 -29.85 -34.11 -45.69
CA THR A 541 -31.14 -34.18 -46.37
C THR A 541 -30.99 -35.01 -47.62
N ALA A 542 -31.43 -36.28 -47.57
CA ALA A 542 -31.43 -37.15 -48.73
C ALA A 542 -32.64 -36.84 -49.63
N GLY A 543 -32.39 -36.76 -50.93
CA GLY A 543 -33.44 -36.52 -51.93
C GLY A 543 -34.33 -37.75 -52.11
N LYS A 544 -35.61 -37.50 -52.37
CA LYS A 544 -36.61 -38.55 -52.63
C LYS A 544 -36.89 -38.72 -54.12
N LEU A 545 -37.50 -39.86 -54.43
CA LEU A 545 -38.11 -40.20 -55.71
C LEU A 545 -39.52 -40.72 -55.40
N THR A 546 -40.56 -40.00 -55.81
CA THR A 546 -41.93 -40.52 -55.77
C THR A 546 -42.27 -41.13 -57.12
N ILE A 547 -42.64 -42.41 -57.12
CA ILE A 547 -43.34 -43.03 -58.24
C ILE A 547 -44.82 -43.03 -57.90
N THR A 548 -45.67 -42.55 -58.80
CA THR A 548 -47.12 -42.43 -58.60
C THR A 548 -47.92 -43.45 -59.43
N ASP A 549 -49.13 -43.77 -58.98
CA ASP A 549 -50.12 -44.47 -59.82
C ASP A 549 -50.41 -43.65 -61.08
N ARG A 550 -50.62 -44.32 -62.23
CA ARG A 550 -51.11 -43.69 -63.45
C ARG A 550 -52.52 -43.14 -63.24
N ALA A 551 -52.80 -41.93 -63.73
CA ALA A 551 -54.14 -41.36 -63.74
C ALA A 551 -55.10 -42.23 -64.55
N ASP A 552 -56.40 -42.26 -64.20
CA ASP A 552 -57.37 -43.20 -64.79
C ASP A 552 -57.47 -43.16 -66.33
N ASP A 553 -57.29 -41.97 -66.92
CA ASP A 553 -57.30 -41.78 -68.38
C ASP A 553 -55.98 -42.22 -69.07
N ASP A 554 -54.88 -42.33 -68.32
CA ASP A 554 -53.54 -42.72 -68.82
C ASP A 554 -53.20 -44.21 -68.57
N LYS A 555 -54.12 -44.98 -67.95
CA LYS A 555 -53.92 -46.40 -67.63
C LYS A 555 -53.81 -47.27 -68.87
N TYR A 556 -52.92 -48.25 -68.83
CA TYR A 556 -52.69 -49.14 -69.96
C TYR A 556 -53.90 -50.04 -70.21
N GLU A 557 -54.51 -49.93 -71.39
CA GLU A 557 -55.63 -50.78 -71.79
C GLU A 557 -55.14 -52.13 -72.33
N ILE A 558 -55.74 -53.23 -71.82
CA ILE A 558 -55.49 -54.59 -72.34
C ILE A 558 -56.81 -55.31 -72.58
N ASN A 559 -56.91 -56.00 -73.73
CA ASN A 559 -58.13 -56.66 -74.20
C ASN A 559 -58.04 -58.18 -74.00
N VAL A 560 -58.97 -58.77 -73.25
CA VAL A 560 -59.06 -60.22 -73.04
C VAL A 560 -60.23 -60.79 -73.84
N VAL A 561 -59.95 -61.82 -74.64
CA VAL A 561 -60.86 -62.43 -75.62
C VAL A 561 -60.91 -63.96 -75.44
N ALA A 562 -62.09 -64.54 -75.57
CA ALA A 562 -62.34 -65.98 -75.47
C ALA A 562 -62.45 -66.64 -76.85
N ASN A 563 -61.96 -67.87 -76.98
CA ASN A 563 -61.82 -68.58 -78.25
C ASN A 563 -63.16 -68.96 -78.90
N SER A 564 -63.16 -69.05 -80.23
CA SER A 564 -64.29 -69.41 -81.11
C SER A 564 -64.02 -70.64 -81.99
N ASN A 565 -65.07 -71.31 -82.46
CA ASN A 565 -65.06 -72.45 -83.39
C ASN A 565 -66.39 -72.51 -84.17
N THR A 566 -66.45 -71.88 -85.35
CA THR A 566 -67.73 -71.43 -85.96
C THR A 566 -68.18 -72.16 -87.23
N ASP A 567 -67.30 -72.88 -87.92
CA ASP A 567 -67.53 -73.29 -89.33
C ASP A 567 -67.78 -74.80 -89.49
N ASN A 568 -68.35 -75.44 -88.47
CA ASN A 568 -68.61 -76.87 -88.47
C ASN A 568 -69.90 -77.21 -89.23
N ILE A 569 -69.88 -78.28 -90.02
CA ILE A 569 -71.09 -78.92 -90.57
C ILE A 569 -71.34 -80.21 -89.77
N TYR A 570 -72.61 -80.58 -89.57
CA TYR A 570 -73.00 -81.78 -88.86
C TYR A 570 -72.42 -83.05 -89.52
N ASP A 571 -71.51 -83.70 -88.80
CA ASP A 571 -70.81 -84.92 -89.18
C ASP A 571 -70.94 -86.04 -88.12
N GLY A 572 -71.77 -85.81 -87.09
CA GLY A 572 -71.97 -86.73 -85.97
C GLY A 572 -70.88 -86.68 -84.88
N THR A 573 -69.90 -85.77 -84.96
CA THR A 573 -68.80 -85.66 -83.98
C THR A 573 -68.94 -84.44 -83.06
N GLU A 574 -68.35 -84.51 -81.86
CA GLU A 574 -68.36 -83.39 -80.92
C GLU A 574 -67.37 -82.30 -81.32
N LYS A 575 -67.81 -81.04 -81.27
CA LYS A 575 -67.01 -79.83 -81.47
C LYS A 575 -67.08 -78.97 -80.20
N SER A 576 -66.03 -78.21 -79.89
CA SER A 576 -65.98 -77.30 -78.74
C SER A 576 -65.17 -76.03 -79.02
N ALA A 577 -65.37 -75.00 -78.19
CA ALA A 577 -64.55 -73.79 -78.14
C ALA A 577 -64.11 -73.58 -76.69
N VAL A 578 -62.81 -73.42 -76.43
CA VAL A 578 -62.22 -73.55 -75.07
C VAL A 578 -61.15 -72.48 -74.84
N GLY A 579 -61.18 -71.81 -73.68
CA GLY A 579 -60.12 -70.92 -73.21
C GLY A 579 -60.04 -69.55 -73.88
N PHE A 580 -58.93 -68.85 -73.60
CA PHE A 580 -58.60 -67.50 -74.09
C PHE A 580 -57.64 -67.52 -75.29
N GLU A 581 -57.59 -66.43 -76.05
CA GLU A 581 -56.56 -66.21 -77.10
C GLU A 581 -55.18 -65.95 -76.48
N THR A 582 -55.11 -65.05 -75.49
CA THR A 582 -53.92 -64.78 -74.67
C THR A 582 -54.30 -64.24 -73.29
N LEU A 583 -53.44 -64.49 -72.31
CA LEU A 583 -53.42 -63.83 -70.98
C LEU A 583 -52.07 -63.15 -70.70
N THR A 584 -51.25 -62.95 -71.74
CA THR A 584 -49.94 -62.27 -71.68
C THR A 584 -49.93 -61.14 -72.69
N PHE A 585 -49.53 -59.95 -72.23
CA PHE A 585 -49.54 -58.71 -73.00
C PHE A 585 -48.18 -58.02 -72.91
N THR A 586 -47.82 -57.27 -73.94
CA THR A 586 -46.62 -56.42 -73.92
C THR A 586 -47.05 -54.98 -74.16
N VAL A 587 -46.73 -54.09 -73.20
CA VAL A 587 -47.08 -52.67 -73.25
C VAL A 587 -45.81 -51.86 -73.03
N GLU A 588 -45.50 -50.95 -73.96
CA GLU A 588 -44.26 -50.15 -74.00
C GLU A 588 -42.97 -50.99 -73.86
N GLY A 589 -43.00 -52.25 -74.32
CA GLY A 589 -41.89 -53.20 -74.26
C GLY A 589 -41.83 -54.04 -72.98
N ASN A 590 -42.55 -53.66 -71.93
CA ASN A 590 -42.67 -54.42 -70.69
C ASN A 590 -43.76 -55.50 -70.81
N THR A 591 -43.50 -56.68 -70.22
CA THR A 591 -44.40 -57.84 -70.31
C THR A 591 -45.23 -57.97 -69.05
N TYR A 592 -46.53 -58.20 -69.23
CA TYR A 592 -47.52 -58.30 -68.17
C TYR A 592 -48.40 -59.53 -68.35
N THR A 593 -48.81 -60.17 -67.25
CA THR A 593 -49.72 -61.33 -67.26
C THR A 593 -51.03 -61.00 -66.55
N VAL A 594 -52.13 -61.59 -67.03
CA VAL A 594 -53.47 -61.46 -66.44
C VAL A 594 -53.88 -62.78 -65.79
N GLU A 595 -54.10 -62.74 -64.48
CA GLU A 595 -54.66 -63.83 -63.68
C GLU A 595 -56.10 -63.51 -63.25
N GLY A 596 -56.81 -64.49 -62.70
CA GLY A 596 -58.13 -64.30 -62.06
C GLY A 596 -59.35 -64.36 -63.00
N LEU A 597 -59.17 -64.64 -64.28
CA LEU A 597 -60.24 -64.81 -65.27
C LEU A 597 -60.43 -66.28 -65.70
N THR A 598 -61.66 -66.65 -66.08
CA THR A 598 -62.04 -67.98 -66.62
C THR A 598 -63.03 -67.86 -67.79
N THR A 599 -63.19 -68.95 -68.55
CA THR A 599 -64.12 -69.10 -69.69
C THR A 599 -65.21 -70.15 -69.43
N SER A 600 -66.25 -70.21 -70.27
CA SER A 600 -67.40 -71.13 -70.12
C SER A 600 -67.36 -72.38 -71.00
N ASP A 601 -66.42 -72.45 -71.95
CA ASP A 601 -65.96 -73.64 -72.66
C ASP A 601 -67.06 -74.59 -73.24
N PRO A 602 -67.95 -74.10 -74.14
CA PRO A 602 -69.06 -74.90 -74.70
C PRO A 602 -68.63 -76.05 -75.63
N SER A 603 -69.44 -77.12 -75.66
CA SER A 603 -69.39 -78.20 -76.66
C SER A 603 -70.76 -78.62 -77.20
N SER A 604 -70.80 -79.27 -78.37
CA SER A 604 -72.00 -79.90 -78.96
C SER A 604 -71.63 -80.97 -80.00
N THR A 605 -72.49 -82.00 -80.15
CA THR A 605 -72.47 -82.97 -81.26
C THR A 605 -73.52 -82.71 -82.34
N ASN A 606 -74.55 -81.91 -82.04
CA ASN A 606 -75.67 -81.60 -82.94
C ASN A 606 -75.62 -80.15 -83.41
N VAL A 607 -76.40 -79.83 -84.44
CA VAL A 607 -76.61 -78.46 -84.93
C VAL A 607 -76.98 -77.53 -83.78
N ALA A 608 -76.13 -76.54 -83.52
CA ALA A 608 -76.20 -75.66 -82.36
C ALA A 608 -75.37 -74.39 -82.57
N THR A 609 -75.68 -73.34 -81.81
CA THR A 609 -74.81 -72.17 -81.66
C THR A 609 -74.77 -71.77 -80.18
N LEU A 610 -73.58 -71.76 -79.58
CA LEU A 610 -73.34 -71.53 -78.15
C LEU A 610 -72.29 -70.43 -77.96
N LYS A 611 -72.28 -69.77 -76.79
CA LYS A 611 -71.28 -68.76 -76.43
C LYS A 611 -70.20 -69.32 -75.51
N ASN A 612 -69.00 -68.77 -75.63
CA ASN A 612 -67.90 -68.93 -74.70
C ASN A 612 -67.72 -67.59 -73.95
N GLU A 613 -68.19 -67.52 -72.70
CA GLU A 613 -68.30 -66.29 -71.92
C GLU A 613 -67.19 -66.18 -70.86
N ILE A 614 -66.68 -64.95 -70.65
CA ILE A 614 -65.59 -64.66 -69.70
C ILE A 614 -66.17 -64.32 -68.32
N SER A 615 -65.55 -64.80 -67.24
CA SER A 615 -65.90 -64.43 -65.86
C SER A 615 -64.66 -64.25 -64.97
N GLY A 616 -64.84 -63.70 -63.78
CA GLY A 616 -63.78 -63.47 -62.79
C GLY A 616 -63.40 -61.98 -62.64
N THR A 617 -62.29 -61.74 -61.93
CA THR A 617 -61.72 -60.39 -61.73
C THR A 617 -60.25 -60.44 -62.14
N ALA A 618 -59.86 -59.57 -63.06
CA ALA A 618 -58.50 -59.53 -63.56
C ALA A 618 -57.53 -58.99 -62.50
N VAL A 619 -56.40 -59.69 -62.33
CA VAL A 619 -55.20 -59.20 -61.63
C VAL A 619 -54.07 -59.13 -62.66
N VAL A 620 -53.49 -57.94 -62.85
CA VAL A 620 -52.38 -57.72 -63.79
C VAL A 620 -51.06 -57.73 -63.01
N LYS A 621 -50.13 -58.58 -63.42
CA LYS A 621 -48.79 -58.64 -62.85
C LYS A 621 -47.72 -58.18 -63.83
N ASP A 622 -46.66 -57.58 -63.30
CA ASP A 622 -45.44 -57.29 -64.06
C ASP A 622 -44.55 -58.54 -64.24
N ALA A 623 -43.46 -58.38 -64.99
CA ALA A 623 -42.50 -59.46 -65.25
C ALA A 623 -41.75 -59.96 -63.99
N GLN A 624 -41.85 -59.26 -62.86
CA GLN A 624 -41.31 -59.64 -61.56
C GLN A 624 -42.36 -60.31 -60.66
N GLY A 625 -43.64 -60.31 -61.08
CA GLY A 625 -44.75 -60.92 -60.37
C GLY A 625 -45.46 -60.00 -59.38
N ASN A 626 -45.15 -58.70 -59.35
CA ASN A 626 -45.84 -57.73 -58.49
C ASN A 626 -47.25 -57.47 -59.03
N ASP A 627 -48.23 -57.27 -58.14
CA ASP A 627 -49.55 -56.79 -58.54
C ASP A 627 -49.46 -55.32 -58.94
N VAL A 628 -49.74 -55.04 -60.22
CA VAL A 628 -49.76 -53.71 -60.83
C VAL A 628 -51.13 -53.38 -61.40
N THR A 629 -52.19 -54.08 -60.96
CA THR A 629 -53.56 -53.95 -61.49
C THR A 629 -54.08 -52.51 -61.46
N SER A 630 -53.66 -51.69 -60.48
CA SER A 630 -54.03 -50.27 -60.42
C SER A 630 -53.57 -49.42 -61.60
N GLN A 631 -52.55 -49.87 -62.36
CA GLN A 631 -51.99 -49.19 -63.53
C GLN A 631 -52.70 -49.52 -64.85
N PHE A 632 -53.63 -50.48 -64.84
CA PHE A 632 -54.24 -51.08 -66.02
C PHE A 632 -55.76 -50.90 -66.04
N LYS A 633 -56.30 -50.94 -67.26
CA LYS A 633 -57.72 -50.94 -67.55
C LYS A 633 -58.02 -52.19 -68.39
N VAL A 634 -58.44 -53.26 -67.72
CA VAL A 634 -58.68 -54.57 -68.35
C VAL A 634 -60.08 -54.59 -68.98
N ILE A 635 -60.14 -54.82 -70.28
CA ILE A 635 -61.37 -54.84 -71.07
C ILE A 635 -61.65 -56.28 -71.50
N THR A 636 -62.74 -56.87 -71.03
CA THR A 636 -63.20 -58.21 -71.43
C THR A 636 -64.24 -58.11 -72.55
N GLN A 637 -63.98 -58.74 -73.70
CA GLN A 637 -64.91 -58.71 -74.84
C GLN A 637 -66.04 -59.75 -74.68
N TYR A 638 -67.05 -59.39 -73.89
CA TYR A 638 -68.22 -60.22 -73.62
C TYR A 638 -68.96 -60.64 -74.90
N GLY A 639 -68.89 -61.94 -75.20
CA GLY A 639 -69.64 -62.59 -76.29
C GLY A 639 -68.89 -62.72 -77.62
N ALA A 640 -67.59 -62.42 -77.69
CA ALA A 640 -66.77 -62.66 -78.88
C ALA A 640 -66.48 -64.16 -79.15
N GLY A 641 -66.42 -64.97 -78.09
CA GLY A 641 -66.23 -66.42 -78.18
C GLY A 641 -67.54 -67.16 -78.49
N THR A 642 -67.57 -67.99 -79.54
CA THR A 642 -68.74 -68.78 -79.94
C THR A 642 -68.37 -70.14 -80.55
N LEU A 643 -69.24 -71.14 -80.33
CA LEU A 643 -69.23 -72.44 -81.01
C LEU A 643 -70.42 -72.49 -81.96
N SER A 644 -70.26 -72.99 -83.20
CA SER A 644 -71.39 -73.21 -84.11
C SER A 644 -71.23 -74.47 -84.99
N ILE A 645 -72.37 -75.14 -85.25
CA ILE A 645 -72.52 -76.36 -86.07
C ILE A 645 -73.78 -76.25 -86.94
N LEU A 646 -73.66 -76.52 -88.25
CA LEU A 646 -74.69 -76.32 -89.29
C LEU A 646 -75.30 -77.64 -89.82
N PRO A 647 -76.55 -77.65 -90.34
CA PRO A 647 -77.18 -78.86 -90.92
C PRO A 647 -76.50 -79.42 -92.18
N LYS A 648 -76.75 -80.70 -92.47
CA LYS A 648 -76.35 -81.41 -93.70
C LYS A 648 -77.49 -81.44 -94.74
N ALA A 649 -77.24 -81.84 -95.99
CA ALA A 649 -78.25 -81.93 -97.06
C ALA A 649 -78.54 -83.38 -97.49
N VAL A 650 -79.78 -83.65 -97.91
CA VAL A 650 -80.28 -84.92 -98.48
C VAL A 650 -81.18 -84.69 -99.70
N THR A 651 -81.33 -85.70 -100.56
CA THR A 651 -82.14 -85.66 -101.79
C THR A 651 -83.03 -86.90 -101.92
N ILE A 652 -84.30 -86.71 -102.25
CA ILE A 652 -85.35 -87.74 -102.36
C ILE A 652 -85.79 -87.89 -103.82
N THR A 653 -86.13 -89.11 -104.27
CA THR A 653 -86.53 -89.38 -105.67
C THR A 653 -87.57 -90.50 -105.80
N THR A 654 -88.47 -90.42 -106.80
CA THR A 654 -89.51 -91.44 -107.09
C THR A 654 -89.56 -91.85 -108.58
N GLY A 655 -90.16 -93.01 -108.88
CA GLY A 655 -90.17 -93.61 -110.24
C GLY A 655 -91.33 -93.22 -111.16
N SER A 656 -91.17 -93.55 -112.46
CA SER A 656 -92.09 -93.21 -113.56
C SER A 656 -92.50 -94.44 -114.39
N ALA A 657 -93.74 -94.46 -114.92
CA ALA A 657 -94.27 -95.58 -115.74
C ALA A 657 -95.29 -95.13 -116.81
N SER A 658 -95.61 -96.00 -117.79
CA SER A 658 -96.69 -95.73 -118.77
C SER A 658 -97.31 -96.99 -119.38
N LYS A 659 -98.56 -96.90 -119.87
CA LYS A 659 -99.24 -97.99 -120.61
C LYS A 659 -100.33 -97.51 -121.60
N VAL A 660 -101.01 -98.47 -122.23
CA VAL A 660 -102.24 -98.27 -123.02
C VAL A 660 -103.45 -98.58 -122.14
N TYR A 661 -104.57 -97.91 -122.38
CA TYR A 661 -105.79 -97.93 -121.57
C TYR A 661 -106.50 -99.28 -121.66
N ASP A 662 -106.45 -100.01 -120.55
CA ASP A 662 -107.07 -101.32 -120.34
C ASP A 662 -108.21 -101.28 -119.31
N GLY A 663 -108.51 -100.09 -118.76
CA GLY A 663 -109.49 -99.88 -117.69
C GLY A 663 -108.99 -100.18 -116.27
N THR A 664 -107.68 -100.36 -116.08
CA THR A 664 -107.07 -100.59 -114.76
C THR A 664 -105.98 -99.56 -114.44
N ALA A 665 -105.71 -99.35 -113.16
CA ALA A 665 -104.72 -98.37 -112.69
C ALA A 665 -103.28 -98.69 -113.14
N LEU A 666 -102.44 -97.67 -113.07
CA LEU A 666 -101.00 -97.67 -113.20
C LEU A 666 -100.41 -97.05 -111.93
N THR A 667 -99.36 -97.67 -111.40
CA THR A 667 -98.61 -97.28 -110.20
C THR A 667 -97.13 -97.59 -110.44
N GLU A 668 -96.24 -96.90 -109.75
CA GLU A 668 -94.80 -97.21 -109.73
C GLU A 668 -94.30 -97.08 -108.29
N GLU A 669 -93.66 -98.10 -107.75
CA GLU A 669 -93.34 -98.21 -106.32
C GLU A 669 -91.92 -97.73 -105.97
N THR A 670 -91.08 -97.46 -106.98
CA THR A 670 -89.68 -97.05 -106.80
C THR A 670 -89.54 -95.72 -106.06
N VAL A 671 -88.80 -95.72 -104.95
CA VAL A 671 -88.36 -94.54 -104.18
C VAL A 671 -86.89 -94.65 -103.76
N ASN A 672 -86.21 -93.53 -103.55
CA ASN A 672 -84.82 -93.45 -103.07
C ASN A 672 -84.58 -92.19 -102.21
N ILE A 673 -83.56 -92.23 -101.33
CA ILE A 673 -83.00 -91.05 -100.66
C ILE A 673 -81.48 -91.17 -100.54
N GLU A 674 -80.77 -90.05 -100.76
CA GLU A 674 -79.32 -89.95 -100.69
C GLU A 674 -78.87 -88.77 -99.80
N GLY A 675 -77.70 -88.89 -99.15
CA GLY A 675 -77.07 -87.80 -98.39
C GLY A 675 -77.06 -87.92 -96.86
N LEU A 676 -77.79 -88.87 -96.27
CA LEU A 676 -77.76 -89.17 -94.83
C LEU A 676 -76.34 -89.48 -94.31
N ILE A 677 -76.13 -89.43 -92.99
CA ILE A 677 -74.91 -89.98 -92.36
C ILE A 677 -75.06 -91.50 -92.25
N ASP A 678 -73.96 -92.23 -92.44
CA ASP A 678 -73.95 -93.70 -92.42
C ASP A 678 -74.39 -94.24 -91.04
N GLY A 679 -75.29 -95.21 -91.05
CA GLY A 679 -75.98 -95.72 -89.84
C GLY A 679 -77.24 -94.94 -89.42
N GLU A 680 -77.53 -93.78 -89.99
CA GLU A 680 -78.83 -93.12 -89.88
C GLU A 680 -79.77 -93.57 -91.02
N MET A 681 -81.00 -93.95 -90.68
CA MET A 681 -81.97 -94.50 -91.62
C MET A 681 -83.26 -93.69 -91.61
N VAL A 682 -83.94 -93.65 -92.75
CA VAL A 682 -85.30 -93.13 -92.92
C VAL A 682 -86.09 -94.09 -93.81
N THR A 683 -87.41 -94.13 -93.68
CA THR A 683 -88.30 -94.97 -94.49
C THR A 683 -89.01 -94.10 -95.52
N LEU A 684 -89.08 -94.52 -96.80
CA LEU A 684 -89.89 -93.86 -97.83
C LEU A 684 -90.88 -94.85 -98.46
N THR A 685 -92.03 -94.35 -98.90
CA THR A 685 -93.04 -95.11 -99.67
C THR A 685 -93.60 -94.25 -100.80
N ALA A 686 -93.72 -94.79 -102.02
CA ALA A 686 -94.40 -94.14 -103.14
C ALA A 686 -95.93 -94.21 -103.00
N THR A 687 -96.63 -93.17 -103.45
CA THR A 687 -98.09 -93.02 -103.23
C THR A 687 -98.89 -92.59 -104.47
N GLY A 688 -98.24 -92.41 -105.63
CA GLY A 688 -98.91 -91.97 -106.85
C GLY A 688 -99.66 -93.07 -107.63
N SER A 689 -100.74 -92.70 -108.31
CA SER A 689 -101.46 -93.58 -109.25
C SER A 689 -102.18 -92.81 -110.36
N GLN A 690 -102.25 -93.39 -111.55
CA GLN A 690 -103.02 -92.88 -112.70
C GLN A 690 -103.88 -94.00 -113.30
N THR A 691 -105.10 -93.71 -113.77
CA THR A 691 -106.01 -94.76 -114.31
C THR A 691 -106.61 -94.38 -115.66
N ASP A 692 -107.12 -93.15 -115.78
CA ASP A 692 -107.66 -92.64 -117.03
C ASP A 692 -106.54 -92.17 -117.97
N VAL A 693 -106.88 -91.98 -119.25
CA VAL A 693 -105.96 -91.44 -120.27
C VAL A 693 -105.51 -90.03 -119.86
N GLY A 694 -104.25 -89.92 -119.42
CA GLY A 694 -103.72 -88.73 -118.76
C GLY A 694 -102.30 -88.96 -118.19
N SER A 695 -101.85 -88.03 -117.35
CA SER A 695 -100.52 -88.05 -116.71
C SER A 695 -100.59 -87.48 -115.28
N SER A 696 -99.81 -88.02 -114.33
CA SER A 696 -99.70 -87.49 -112.96
C SER A 696 -98.38 -87.88 -112.28
N ASP A 697 -97.92 -87.06 -111.32
CA ASP A 697 -96.69 -87.33 -110.58
C ASP A 697 -96.82 -88.49 -109.57
N ASN A 698 -95.68 -89.04 -109.18
CA ASN A 698 -95.54 -90.11 -108.20
C ASN A 698 -95.04 -89.54 -106.86
N THR A 699 -95.97 -89.22 -105.96
CA THR A 699 -95.68 -88.65 -104.63
C THR A 699 -95.08 -89.66 -103.67
N TYR A 700 -94.57 -89.20 -102.51
CA TYR A 700 -94.01 -90.05 -101.47
C TYR A 700 -94.44 -89.61 -100.05
N GLU A 701 -94.16 -90.44 -99.05
CA GLU A 701 -94.19 -90.11 -97.62
C GLU A 701 -92.88 -90.59 -96.95
N ILE A 702 -92.39 -89.89 -95.92
CA ILE A 702 -91.10 -90.15 -95.26
C ILE A 702 -91.19 -90.18 -93.73
N GLU A 703 -90.56 -91.19 -93.11
CA GLU A 703 -90.42 -91.34 -91.66
C GLU A 703 -88.93 -91.37 -91.27
N TRP A 704 -88.48 -90.44 -90.43
CA TRP A 704 -87.05 -90.20 -90.17
C TRP A 704 -86.35 -91.19 -89.20
N ASN A 705 -87.06 -92.22 -88.72
CA ASN A 705 -86.59 -93.28 -87.80
C ASN A 705 -85.60 -92.84 -86.70
N ASN A 706 -84.28 -92.97 -86.92
CA ASN A 706 -83.21 -92.62 -85.98
C ASN A 706 -82.40 -91.37 -86.37
N ALA A 707 -82.68 -90.77 -87.53
CA ALA A 707 -82.11 -89.51 -87.95
C ALA A 707 -82.85 -88.32 -87.30
N ILE A 708 -82.12 -87.28 -86.88
CA ILE A 708 -82.72 -86.07 -86.32
C ILE A 708 -82.96 -85.06 -87.45
N ALA A 709 -84.23 -84.82 -87.80
CA ALA A 709 -84.60 -83.98 -88.95
C ALA A 709 -83.98 -82.56 -88.92
N SER A 710 -83.76 -81.94 -87.75
CA SER A 710 -83.11 -80.62 -87.64
C SER A 710 -81.60 -80.62 -87.94
N ASN A 711 -80.97 -81.80 -88.01
CA ASN A 711 -79.59 -81.95 -88.46
C ASN A 711 -79.49 -82.03 -90.00
N TYR A 712 -80.62 -82.04 -90.72
CA TYR A 712 -80.69 -82.18 -92.17
C TYR A 712 -81.57 -81.13 -92.86
N THR A 713 -81.46 -81.08 -94.18
CA THR A 713 -82.27 -80.29 -95.12
C THR A 713 -82.53 -81.14 -96.37
N ALA A 714 -83.75 -81.16 -96.90
CA ALA A 714 -84.15 -82.11 -97.96
C ALA A 714 -84.52 -81.42 -99.29
N THR A 715 -84.27 -82.12 -100.40
CA THR A 715 -84.60 -81.73 -101.79
C THR A 715 -85.33 -82.88 -102.50
N GLU A 716 -86.26 -82.60 -103.44
CA GLU A 716 -87.17 -83.62 -104.00
C GLU A 716 -87.12 -83.69 -105.55
N ASN A 717 -87.22 -84.89 -106.13
CA ASN A 717 -87.34 -85.15 -107.57
C ASN A 717 -88.39 -86.25 -107.86
N LEU A 718 -89.60 -85.89 -108.28
CA LEU A 718 -90.69 -86.87 -108.45
C LEU A 718 -90.81 -87.40 -109.89
N GLY A 719 -91.16 -88.68 -110.03
CA GLY A 719 -91.48 -89.36 -111.30
C GLY A 719 -92.95 -89.19 -111.73
N THR A 720 -93.35 -89.83 -112.85
CA THR A 720 -94.65 -89.57 -113.52
C THR A 720 -95.29 -90.82 -114.15
N LEU A 721 -96.63 -90.93 -114.16
CA LEU A 721 -97.43 -92.09 -114.57
C LEU A 721 -98.40 -91.73 -115.74
N ILE A 722 -98.47 -92.51 -116.84
CA ILE A 722 -99.16 -92.12 -118.11
C ILE A 722 -100.00 -93.23 -118.80
N VAL A 723 -101.17 -92.92 -119.41
CA VAL A 723 -102.09 -93.89 -120.09
C VAL A 723 -102.68 -93.37 -121.45
N THR A 724 -103.01 -94.24 -122.45
CA THR A 724 -103.34 -93.87 -123.89
C THR A 724 -104.36 -94.80 -124.64
N ASP A 725 -104.94 -94.45 -125.81
CA ASP A 725 -106.01 -95.22 -126.56
C ASP A 725 -105.74 -95.44 -128.08
N GLY A 726 -106.55 -96.21 -128.86
CA GLY A 726 -106.29 -96.43 -130.31
C GLY A 726 -107.37 -97.05 -131.24
N GLY A 727 -107.41 -96.56 -132.50
CA GLY A 727 -108.23 -97.01 -133.65
C GLY A 727 -107.64 -96.55 -135.01
N GLY A 728 -108.15 -96.98 -136.17
CA GLY A 728 -107.42 -96.90 -137.47
C GLY A 728 -108.05 -96.12 -138.67
N MET A 729 -107.30 -96.12 -139.79
CA MET A 729 -107.36 -95.23 -140.99
C MET A 729 -106.80 -93.80 -140.77
N GLY A 730 -106.34 -93.12 -141.83
CA GLY A 730 -105.57 -91.87 -141.70
C GLY A 730 -105.48 -90.99 -142.96
N GLY A 731 -104.80 -89.85 -142.77
CA GLY A 731 -104.62 -88.73 -143.71
C GLY A 731 -104.43 -87.42 -142.92
N GLY A 732 -103.61 -86.48 -143.41
CA GLY A 732 -103.45 -85.13 -142.82
C GLY A 732 -104.52 -84.13 -143.30
N PRO A 733 -104.40 -82.80 -143.05
CA PRO A 733 -103.16 -82.03 -142.77
C PRO A 733 -103.29 -80.92 -141.67
N ASP A 734 -102.42 -79.89 -141.73
CA ASP A 734 -102.54 -78.48 -141.23
C ASP A 734 -101.96 -78.01 -139.85
N ASP A 735 -100.96 -77.10 -139.95
CA ASP A 735 -100.58 -75.83 -139.25
C ASP A 735 -100.45 -75.57 -137.69
N GLU A 736 -99.24 -75.05 -137.31
CA GLU A 736 -98.88 -73.91 -136.37
C GLU A 736 -99.27 -73.87 -134.85
N PRO A 737 -98.73 -72.94 -133.97
CA PRO A 737 -97.38 -72.31 -133.84
C PRO A 737 -96.82 -71.98 -132.39
N THR A 738 -95.57 -71.42 -132.32
CA THR A 738 -94.96 -70.41 -131.37
C THR A 738 -94.62 -70.61 -129.85
N ASP A 739 -93.31 -70.43 -129.49
CA ASP A 739 -92.61 -69.43 -128.59
C ASP A 739 -93.05 -69.14 -127.10
N PRO A 740 -92.31 -68.43 -126.18
CA PRO A 740 -90.93 -67.83 -126.16
C PRO A 740 -90.04 -68.07 -124.87
N ALA A 741 -88.86 -67.41 -124.77
CA ALA A 741 -87.89 -67.48 -123.63
C ALA A 741 -86.90 -66.26 -123.45
N PRO A 742 -86.46 -65.89 -122.21
CA PRO A 742 -85.22 -65.11 -121.96
C PRO A 742 -84.38 -65.50 -120.69
N THR A 743 -83.12 -65.01 -120.55
CA THR A 743 -82.21 -65.23 -119.37
C THR A 743 -81.22 -64.04 -119.08
N PRO A 744 -80.57 -63.95 -117.87
CA PRO A 744 -79.65 -62.83 -117.47
C PRO A 744 -78.21 -63.22 -116.98
N ASP A 745 -77.36 -62.22 -116.65
CA ASP A 745 -75.95 -62.23 -116.13
C ASP A 745 -75.60 -60.78 -115.57
N PRO A 746 -74.41 -60.31 -115.08
CA PRO A 746 -73.08 -60.87 -114.68
C PRO A 746 -72.46 -60.30 -113.34
N GLY A 747 -71.15 -60.52 -113.03
CA GLY A 747 -70.37 -59.70 -112.04
C GLY A 747 -68.90 -60.10 -111.69
N THR A 748 -67.92 -59.17 -111.65
CA THR A 748 -66.44 -59.33 -111.34
C THR A 748 -65.69 -57.95 -111.39
N PRO A 749 -64.34 -57.72 -111.26
CA PRO A 749 -63.16 -58.46 -110.70
C PRO A 749 -62.11 -57.61 -109.87
N GLY A 750 -60.95 -58.19 -109.46
CA GLY A 750 -59.62 -57.51 -109.26
C GLY A 750 -59.05 -57.37 -107.81
N ASP A 751 -57.82 -56.88 -107.53
CA ASP A 751 -56.47 -56.94 -108.18
C ASP A 751 -55.36 -56.29 -107.25
N THR A 752 -54.07 -56.33 -107.64
CA THR A 752 -52.87 -55.53 -107.20
C THR A 752 -51.96 -55.92 -106.01
N ASP A 753 -50.70 -55.47 -106.12
CA ASP A 753 -49.48 -55.59 -105.27
C ASP A 753 -48.79 -54.20 -105.18
N PRO A 754 -48.04 -53.82 -104.12
CA PRO A 754 -46.60 -53.56 -104.33
C PRO A 754 -45.61 -53.73 -103.15
N GLU A 755 -44.36 -54.03 -103.54
CA GLU A 755 -43.02 -53.73 -102.94
C GLU A 755 -42.77 -52.23 -102.55
N PRO A 756 -41.58 -51.77 -102.06
CA PRO A 756 -40.35 -52.41 -101.55
C PRO A 756 -39.72 -51.74 -100.27
N ALA A 757 -38.45 -52.04 -99.98
CA ALA A 757 -37.59 -51.38 -98.96
C ALA A 757 -36.96 -50.03 -99.42
N PRO A 758 -36.26 -49.30 -98.52
CA PRO A 758 -34.78 -49.25 -98.57
C PRO A 758 -34.16 -49.27 -97.14
N GLY A 759 -32.85 -49.38 -96.88
CA GLY A 759 -31.61 -49.29 -97.66
C GLY A 759 -30.50 -48.74 -96.73
N PRO A 760 -29.19 -49.06 -96.92
CA PRO A 760 -28.18 -48.89 -95.86
C PRO A 760 -27.24 -47.68 -96.03
N VAL A 761 -26.54 -47.30 -94.94
CA VAL A 761 -25.42 -46.33 -94.98
C VAL A 761 -24.25 -46.78 -94.08
N ALA A 762 -23.06 -46.87 -94.67
CA ALA A 762 -21.73 -46.88 -94.05
C ALA A 762 -20.97 -45.61 -94.55
N PRO A 763 -19.70 -45.25 -94.19
CA PRO A 763 -18.62 -46.08 -93.63
C PRO A 763 -17.61 -45.34 -92.68
N ALA A 764 -16.44 -45.95 -92.44
CA ALA A 764 -15.10 -45.32 -92.28
C ALA A 764 -14.83 -44.34 -91.08
N ASP A 765 -13.62 -43.88 -90.75
CA ASP A 765 -12.29 -44.01 -91.40
C ASP A 765 -11.06 -43.89 -90.44
N THR A 766 -9.86 -44.17 -90.97
CA THR A 766 -8.45 -43.83 -90.55
C THR A 766 -8.04 -43.22 -89.17
N ASP A 767 -6.95 -43.77 -88.58
CA ASP A 767 -5.53 -43.23 -88.44
C ASP A 767 -5.28 -41.69 -88.24
N PRO A 768 -4.12 -41.14 -87.76
CA PRO A 768 -2.79 -41.67 -87.31
C PRO A 768 -2.37 -41.28 -85.84
N ALA A 769 -1.36 -41.85 -85.15
CA ALA A 769 0.13 -41.76 -85.25
C ALA A 769 0.80 -40.49 -84.55
N PRO A 770 2.15 -40.28 -84.49
CA PRO A 770 2.89 -40.62 -83.26
C PRO A 770 4.02 -39.65 -82.72
N ALA A 771 4.51 -39.93 -81.49
CA ALA A 771 5.85 -39.59 -80.92
C ALA A 771 6.19 -38.09 -80.65
N PRO A 772 7.35 -37.71 -80.04
CA PRO A 772 8.43 -38.46 -79.35
C PRO A 772 8.79 -37.94 -77.92
N ALA A 773 9.90 -38.44 -77.31
CA ALA A 773 10.51 -37.95 -76.06
C ALA A 773 11.75 -37.05 -76.29
N PRO A 774 12.21 -36.29 -75.27
CA PRO A 774 13.62 -36.41 -74.80
C PRO A 774 13.82 -36.22 -73.27
N VAL A 775 14.59 -37.06 -72.53
CA VAL A 775 16.06 -37.08 -72.25
C VAL A 775 16.51 -36.27 -71.00
N VAL A 776 17.54 -36.79 -70.30
CA VAL A 776 18.09 -36.41 -68.97
C VAL A 776 19.36 -35.55 -69.08
N PRO A 777 19.65 -34.69 -68.07
CA PRO A 777 21.01 -34.58 -67.48
C PRO A 777 20.97 -34.66 -65.92
N VAL A 778 21.72 -35.53 -65.22
CA VAL A 778 23.19 -35.58 -64.97
C VAL A 778 23.62 -34.78 -63.71
N GLU A 779 24.30 -35.48 -62.78
CA GLU A 779 24.90 -34.98 -61.52
C GLU A 779 26.25 -34.27 -61.75
N PRO A 780 26.83 -33.62 -60.72
CA PRO A 780 28.10 -34.16 -60.20
C PRO A 780 28.35 -34.02 -58.67
N ASP A 781 29.02 -35.03 -58.10
CA ASP A 781 30.31 -34.99 -57.35
C ASP A 781 30.83 -33.70 -56.67
N THR A 782 31.59 -33.71 -55.55
CA THR A 782 31.77 -34.60 -54.37
C THR A 782 32.72 -33.92 -53.35
N GLU A 783 32.44 -34.02 -52.03
CA GLU A 783 33.40 -33.94 -50.87
C GLU A 783 34.39 -32.73 -50.75
N PRO A 784 35.26 -32.61 -49.70
CA PRO A 784 35.47 -33.45 -48.50
C PRO A 784 35.32 -32.74 -47.12
N ALA A 785 35.42 -33.51 -46.04
CA ALA A 785 35.62 -33.05 -44.66
C ALA A 785 37.12 -32.70 -44.36
N PRO A 786 37.47 -32.13 -43.18
CA PRO A 786 37.55 -32.90 -41.93
C PRO A 786 37.12 -32.14 -40.64
N GLY A 787 37.01 -32.86 -39.51
CA GLY A 787 37.02 -32.31 -38.14
C GLY A 787 38.44 -32.28 -37.52
N PRO A 788 38.64 -32.31 -36.19
CA PRO A 788 37.66 -32.54 -35.11
C PRO A 788 37.81 -31.54 -33.91
N ASP A 789 37.56 -32.03 -32.68
CA ASP A 789 38.00 -31.53 -31.36
C ASP A 789 37.16 -30.49 -30.56
N THR A 790 36.47 -31.03 -29.55
CA THR A 790 36.15 -30.47 -28.21
C THR A 790 37.44 -30.11 -27.43
N PRO A 791 37.47 -29.16 -26.46
CA PRO A 791 36.78 -29.34 -25.16
C PRO A 791 36.35 -28.11 -24.31
N ASP A 792 35.50 -28.40 -23.33
CA ASP A 792 35.44 -28.00 -21.89
C ASP A 792 35.75 -26.57 -21.37
N GLU A 793 34.78 -26.09 -20.57
CA GLU A 793 34.85 -25.54 -19.20
C GLU A 793 36.16 -24.92 -18.61
N PRO A 794 36.01 -23.79 -17.87
CA PRO A 794 36.93 -23.46 -16.77
C PRO A 794 36.24 -23.15 -15.42
N THR A 795 36.72 -23.82 -14.36
CA THR A 795 36.62 -23.42 -12.93
C THR A 795 38.05 -23.15 -12.36
N PRO A 796 38.26 -22.67 -11.10
CA PRO A 796 39.19 -21.54 -10.87
C PRO A 796 40.49 -21.83 -10.08
N GLU A 797 41.20 -20.74 -9.72
CA GLU A 797 42.32 -20.60 -8.73
C GLU A 797 43.74 -21.09 -9.16
N PRO A 798 44.85 -20.67 -8.50
CA PRO A 798 45.12 -19.46 -7.66
C PRO A 798 46.47 -18.74 -8.01
N ASP A 799 46.86 -17.69 -7.24
CA ASP A 799 48.11 -17.64 -6.41
C ASP A 799 48.89 -16.28 -6.30
N THR A 800 49.59 -16.13 -5.15
CA THR A 800 50.68 -15.22 -4.68
C THR A 800 50.87 -13.74 -5.12
N GLY A 801 51.25 -12.90 -4.14
CA GLY A 801 51.83 -11.54 -4.30
C GLY A 801 53.36 -11.49 -4.14
N PRO A 802 53.99 -10.29 -4.03
CA PRO A 802 54.52 -9.89 -2.71
C PRO A 802 54.61 -8.36 -2.42
N ALA A 803 55.02 -7.98 -1.20
CA ALA A 803 55.33 -6.60 -0.77
C ALA A 803 56.86 -6.35 -0.62
N PRO A 804 57.34 -5.09 -0.55
CA PRO A 804 57.56 -4.44 0.76
C PRO A 804 57.40 -2.89 0.81
N GLY A 805 57.42 -2.28 2.02
CA GLY A 805 57.59 -0.83 2.26
C GLY A 805 59.01 -0.48 2.79
N PRO A 806 59.22 0.51 3.69
CA PRO A 806 58.40 1.67 4.12
C PRO A 806 59.17 3.03 4.20
N VAL A 807 58.51 4.16 4.47
CA VAL A 807 59.12 5.43 5.01
C VAL A 807 58.08 6.35 5.66
N THR A 808 58.51 7.28 6.52
CA THR A 808 57.68 8.28 7.24
C THR A 808 58.25 9.73 7.09
N PRO A 809 57.90 10.74 7.91
CA PRO A 809 57.06 11.89 7.53
C PRO A 809 57.84 13.21 7.31
N GLY A 810 57.12 14.29 6.98
CA GLY A 810 57.67 15.66 6.93
C GLY A 810 56.60 16.75 7.07
N ASP A 811 56.95 17.85 7.74
CA ASP A 811 56.07 18.99 8.09
C ASP A 811 55.70 19.91 6.91
N ASN A 812 54.73 20.81 7.12
CA ASN A 812 54.89 22.28 7.03
C ASN A 812 53.58 23.04 7.35
N ASP A 813 53.69 24.27 7.88
CA ASP A 813 52.59 25.12 8.36
C ASP A 813 51.72 25.79 7.26
N PRO A 814 50.44 26.13 7.54
CA PRO A 814 49.56 26.86 6.61
C PRO A 814 49.26 28.33 7.00
N LYS A 815 49.70 29.31 6.18
CA LYS A 815 49.12 30.68 6.06
C LYS A 815 49.77 31.46 4.89
N PRO A 816 49.20 32.60 4.41
CA PRO A 816 47.88 33.20 4.71
C PRO A 816 47.02 33.56 3.47
N MET A 817 45.74 33.85 3.71
CA MET A 817 44.88 34.61 2.78
C MET A 817 45.03 36.13 2.99
N PRO A 818 44.83 36.97 1.95
CA PRO A 818 44.83 38.42 2.06
C PRO A 818 43.43 39.02 2.31
N GLY A 819 43.39 40.09 3.14
CA GLY A 819 42.42 41.19 3.00
C GLY A 819 43.07 42.36 2.23
N PRO A 820 42.57 43.62 2.32
CA PRO A 820 41.54 44.15 3.24
C PRO A 820 40.41 44.94 2.53
N ASP A 821 39.43 45.45 3.29
CA ASP A 821 39.23 46.92 3.46
C ASP A 821 37.96 47.28 4.27
N THR A 822 38.12 48.26 5.16
CA THR A 822 37.09 49.02 5.91
C THR A 822 37.67 50.43 6.16
N PRO A 823 36.88 51.52 6.18
CA PRO A 823 35.97 51.84 7.30
C PRO A 823 34.60 52.39 6.76
N GLU A 824 33.71 53.12 7.46
CA GLU A 824 33.78 53.86 8.73
C GLU A 824 32.39 54.01 9.42
N GLU A 825 32.37 54.70 10.56
CA GLU A 825 31.31 54.73 11.59
C GLU A 825 30.43 56.01 11.52
N THR A 826 29.17 55.96 11.99
CA THR A 826 28.49 57.08 12.71
C THR A 826 27.08 56.75 13.23
N THR A 827 26.76 57.24 14.43
CA THR A 827 25.39 57.44 15.00
C THR A 827 25.37 58.82 15.69
N PRO A 828 24.24 59.56 15.78
CA PRO A 828 23.55 59.67 17.08
C PRO A 828 22.03 60.06 17.09
N GLU A 829 21.39 59.89 18.27
CA GLU A 829 20.34 60.73 18.93
C GLU A 829 18.86 60.86 18.44
N THR A 830 18.00 60.00 19.00
CA THR A 830 16.79 60.27 19.88
C THR A 830 15.71 61.39 19.67
N LYS A 831 14.43 60.96 19.83
CA LYS A 831 13.29 61.57 20.62
C LYS A 831 12.43 62.73 20.01
N PRO A 832 11.11 62.92 20.32
CA PRO A 832 10.01 62.05 20.83
C PRO A 832 8.72 62.02 19.95
N GLU A 833 7.64 61.37 20.44
CA GLU A 833 6.25 61.41 19.91
C GLU A 833 5.48 62.73 20.13
N PRO A 834 4.37 62.94 19.39
CA PRO A 834 3.13 63.49 19.98
C PRO A 834 1.81 62.81 19.49
N THR A 835 0.74 62.86 20.28
CA THR A 835 -0.55 62.15 20.03
C THR A 835 -1.78 63.08 19.89
N ILE A 836 -2.38 63.16 18.68
CA ILE A 836 -3.71 63.77 18.34
C ILE A 836 -4.25 63.04 17.07
N ILE A 837 -5.50 62.59 16.81
CA ILE A 837 -6.86 62.56 17.43
C ILE A 837 -7.96 63.34 16.62
N ILE A 838 -8.79 62.60 15.84
CA ILE A 838 -10.22 62.86 15.42
C ILE A 838 -10.46 64.04 14.42
N PRO A 839 -11.50 64.07 13.51
CA PRO A 839 -12.70 63.22 13.27
C PRO A 839 -12.92 62.67 11.83
N GLU A 840 -14.13 62.13 11.57
CA GLU A 840 -14.66 61.39 10.39
C GLU A 840 -15.18 62.27 9.20
N ARG A 841 -15.37 61.66 7.99
CA ARG A 841 -16.71 61.27 7.43
C ARG A 841 -16.78 61.05 5.88
N GLU A 842 -17.28 59.87 5.45
CA GLU A 842 -17.88 59.47 4.13
C GLU A 842 -17.05 59.61 2.82
N THR A 843 -17.13 58.80 1.73
CA THR A 843 -17.78 57.50 1.32
C THR A 843 -17.13 57.03 -0.03
N PRO A 844 -17.37 55.84 -0.63
CA PRO A 844 -18.15 54.65 -0.22
C PRO A 844 -17.34 53.30 -0.29
N LEU A 845 -18.06 52.16 -0.27
CA LEU A 845 -17.58 50.77 -0.17
C LEU A 845 -16.75 50.23 -1.36
N ALA A 846 -15.80 49.35 -1.02
CA ALA A 846 -15.64 48.02 -1.63
C ALA A 846 -15.32 47.01 -0.50
N ASP A 847 -15.84 45.79 -0.58
CA ASP A 847 -15.86 44.82 0.54
C ASP A 847 -14.71 43.80 0.46
N GLY A 848 -14.26 43.27 1.61
CA GLY A 848 -13.03 42.48 1.71
C GLY A 848 -12.69 42.02 3.13
N THR A 849 -13.56 41.20 3.73
CA THR A 849 -13.34 40.60 5.06
C THR A 849 -12.26 39.52 5.05
N SER A 850 -11.67 39.26 6.23
CA SER A 850 -10.96 38.01 6.52
C SER A 850 -11.86 36.79 6.24
N ALA A 851 -11.24 35.66 5.88
CA ALA A 851 -11.93 34.38 5.84
C ALA A 851 -12.18 33.88 7.27
N GLU A 852 -13.39 33.40 7.53
CA GLU A 852 -13.92 32.95 8.83
C GLU A 852 -14.83 31.73 8.55
N TRP A 853 -15.04 30.84 9.52
CA TRP A 853 -15.91 29.65 9.35
C TRP A 853 -17.03 29.60 10.40
N ALA A 854 -18.20 29.08 10.02
CA ALA A 854 -19.40 29.08 10.85
C ALA A 854 -19.58 27.80 11.65
N LEU A 855 -19.52 27.92 12.99
CA LEU A 855 -19.83 26.83 13.91
C LEU A 855 -21.23 26.24 13.67
N LEU A 856 -22.21 27.06 13.29
CA LEU A 856 -23.57 26.58 13.02
C LEU A 856 -23.64 25.68 11.77
N ASN A 857 -22.73 25.82 10.79
CA ASN A 857 -22.71 24.99 9.58
C ASN A 857 -22.27 23.55 9.93
N LEU A 858 -21.32 23.40 10.84
CA LEU A 858 -20.93 22.10 11.41
C LEU A 858 -22.08 21.46 12.18
N LEU A 859 -22.76 22.23 13.05
CA LEU A 859 -23.89 21.74 13.84
C LEU A 859 -25.08 21.32 12.96
N LEU A 860 -25.36 22.04 11.87
CA LEU A 860 -26.42 21.68 10.90
C LEU A 860 -26.05 20.43 10.10
N THR A 861 -24.78 20.26 9.72
CA THR A 861 -24.28 19.02 9.07
C THR A 861 -24.49 17.81 9.98
N ILE A 862 -24.03 17.92 11.24
CA ILE A 862 -24.20 16.88 12.26
C ILE A 862 -25.69 16.57 12.48
N LEU A 863 -26.56 17.58 12.55
CA LEU A 863 -28.01 17.39 12.68
C LEU A 863 -28.60 16.60 11.51
N THR A 864 -28.20 16.86 10.26
CA THR A 864 -28.69 16.07 9.11
C THR A 864 -28.27 14.61 9.14
N GLY A 865 -27.06 14.33 9.63
CA GLY A 865 -26.54 12.98 9.85
C GLY A 865 -27.28 12.24 10.96
N ILE A 866 -27.53 12.91 12.11
CA ILE A 866 -28.31 12.33 13.22
C ILE A 866 -29.73 11.97 12.75
N ILE A 867 -30.40 12.84 11.98
CA ILE A 867 -31.74 12.56 11.45
C ILE A 867 -31.72 11.33 10.51
N MET A 868 -30.72 11.23 9.61
CA MET A 868 -30.55 10.07 8.73
C MET A 868 -30.33 8.77 9.53
N ILE A 869 -29.44 8.81 10.53
CA ILE A 869 -29.12 7.66 11.39
C ILE A 869 -30.34 7.21 12.19
N VAL A 870 -31.14 8.12 12.74
CA VAL A 870 -32.37 7.78 13.48
C VAL A 870 -33.42 7.12 12.57
N LEU A 871 -33.59 7.58 11.33
CA LEU A 871 -34.47 6.95 10.34
C LEU A 871 -33.99 5.56 9.90
N TRP A 872 -32.67 5.32 9.91
CA TRP A 872 -32.07 4.02 9.62
C TRP A 872 -32.14 3.06 10.81
N ILE A 873 -31.86 3.51 12.03
CA ILE A 873 -31.98 2.68 13.24
C ILE A 873 -33.44 2.21 13.41
N THR A 874 -34.42 3.11 13.27
CA THR A 874 -35.85 2.74 13.35
C THR A 874 -36.30 1.81 12.23
N TYR A 875 -35.65 1.84 11.06
CA TYR A 875 -35.90 0.84 10.01
C TYR A 875 -35.38 -0.55 10.44
N PHE A 876 -34.13 -0.66 10.89
CA PHE A 876 -33.55 -1.94 11.29
C PHE A 876 -34.14 -2.52 12.58
N THR A 877 -34.55 -1.70 13.57
CA THR A 877 -35.20 -2.20 14.79
C THR A 877 -36.64 -2.66 14.55
N ASN A 878 -37.38 -2.03 13.62
CA ASN A 878 -38.72 -2.48 13.28
C ASN A 878 -38.68 -3.74 12.42
N LYS A 879 -37.79 -3.81 11.42
CA LYS A 879 -37.61 -5.04 10.63
C LYS A 879 -37.31 -6.23 11.54
N LYS A 880 -36.39 -6.05 12.51
CA LYS A 880 -36.05 -7.09 13.48
C LYS A 880 -37.19 -7.46 14.45
N ARG A 881 -38.33 -6.75 14.42
CA ARG A 881 -39.55 -7.09 15.16
C ARG A 881 -40.63 -7.74 14.29
N GLU A 882 -40.50 -7.65 12.98
CA GLU A 882 -41.24 -8.45 11.99
C GLU A 882 -40.53 -9.82 11.87
N ASP A 883 -39.20 -9.81 11.68
CA ASP A 883 -38.32 -11.00 11.68
C ASP A 883 -38.40 -11.83 13.00
N GLU A 884 -38.92 -11.26 14.11
CA GLU A 884 -39.12 -11.95 15.40
C GLU A 884 -40.59 -12.36 15.69
N GLU A 885 -41.56 -11.95 14.86
CA GLU A 885 -42.97 -12.40 14.95
C GLU A 885 -43.27 -13.55 13.96
N ASP A 886 -42.52 -13.68 12.86
CA ASP A 886 -42.69 -14.75 11.85
C ASP A 886 -42.10 -16.13 12.26
N GLU A 887 -41.21 -16.22 13.27
CA GLU A 887 -40.49 -17.47 13.60
C GLU A 887 -41.33 -18.54 14.35
N GLU A 888 -42.54 -18.26 14.85
CA GLU A 888 -43.32 -19.24 15.65
C GLU A 888 -44.37 -20.05 14.84
N THR A 889 -44.64 -19.73 13.56
CA THR A 889 -45.65 -20.47 12.76
C THR A 889 -45.28 -20.72 11.29
N GLU A 890 -44.27 -21.55 10.99
CA GLU A 890 -44.34 -22.35 9.76
C GLU A 890 -43.66 -23.73 9.85
N ALA A 891 -44.47 -24.74 10.12
CA ALA A 891 -44.16 -26.14 9.85
C ALA A 891 -45.44 -26.83 9.31
N GLU A 892 -45.29 -27.56 8.20
CA GLU A 892 -46.33 -28.34 7.50
C GLU A 892 -47.41 -27.53 6.73
N VAL A 893 -47.15 -27.28 5.43
CA VAL A 893 -47.95 -27.74 4.27
C VAL A 893 -47.22 -27.33 2.97
N ALA A 894 -47.56 -27.93 1.81
CA ALA A 894 -46.82 -27.78 0.55
C ALA A 894 -47.66 -27.16 -0.59
N TYR A 895 -46.98 -26.38 -1.45
CA TYR A 895 -47.36 -25.91 -2.80
C TYR A 895 -48.74 -25.24 -3.02
N THR A 896 -48.72 -23.97 -3.46
CA THR A 896 -49.32 -23.55 -4.74
C THR A 896 -48.74 -22.22 -5.23
N ASP A 897 -48.43 -22.12 -6.53
CA ASP A 897 -48.16 -20.83 -7.21
C ASP A 897 -49.47 -20.07 -7.47
N ALA A 898 -49.70 -18.96 -6.79
CA ALA A 898 -50.63 -17.89 -7.18
C ALA A 898 -50.36 -16.59 -6.38
N ASP A 899 -50.79 -15.45 -6.92
CA ASP A 899 -51.08 -14.19 -6.20
C ASP A 899 -49.91 -13.49 -5.45
N GLU A 900 -48.73 -13.36 -6.09
CA GLU A 900 -47.52 -12.74 -5.49
C GLU A 900 -47.27 -11.25 -5.89
N ASP A 901 -48.20 -10.59 -6.62
CA ASP A 901 -47.91 -9.32 -7.31
C ASP A 901 -48.64 -8.04 -6.80
N GLU A 902 -49.60 -8.12 -5.88
CA GLU A 902 -50.22 -6.90 -5.31
C GLU A 902 -49.45 -6.29 -4.12
N ASP A 903 -48.85 -7.11 -3.24
CA ASP A 903 -48.15 -6.59 -2.05
C ASP A 903 -46.70 -6.13 -2.30
N ARG A 904 -46.06 -6.62 -3.37
CA ARG A 904 -44.70 -6.18 -3.77
C ARG A 904 -44.59 -4.68 -4.05
N ASP A 905 -45.69 -4.00 -4.39
CA ASP A 905 -45.68 -2.55 -4.65
C ASP A 905 -45.98 -1.69 -3.42
N LYS A 906 -46.50 -2.26 -2.32
CA LYS A 906 -46.64 -1.57 -1.03
C LYS A 906 -45.29 -1.43 -0.33
N LEU A 907 -44.47 -2.49 -0.30
CA LEU A 907 -43.14 -2.45 0.35
C LEU A 907 -42.17 -1.47 -0.33
N LYS A 908 -42.13 -1.45 -1.67
CA LYS A 908 -41.17 -0.61 -2.44
C LYS A 908 -41.28 0.87 -2.11
N ARG A 909 -42.49 1.41 -1.88
CA ARG A 909 -42.68 2.84 -1.58
C ARG A 909 -42.10 3.26 -0.22
N LYS A 910 -42.19 2.39 0.79
CA LYS A 910 -41.77 2.69 2.18
C LYS A 910 -40.24 2.76 2.34
N GLY A 911 -39.50 1.95 1.56
CA GLY A 911 -38.03 1.99 1.52
C GLY A 911 -37.46 3.22 0.80
N ILE A 912 -38.09 3.66 -0.29
CA ILE A 912 -37.60 4.74 -1.14
C ILE A 912 -37.44 6.07 -0.38
N LEU A 913 -38.40 6.47 0.46
CA LEU A 913 -38.28 7.72 1.24
C LEU A 913 -37.07 7.71 2.20
N ARG A 914 -36.73 6.55 2.76
CA ARG A 914 -35.59 6.40 3.68
C ARG A 914 -34.27 6.41 2.92
N LEU A 915 -34.23 5.84 1.71
CA LEU A 915 -33.09 5.95 0.79
C LEU A 915 -32.86 7.41 0.34
N LEU A 916 -33.93 8.15 0.07
CA LEU A 916 -33.86 9.57 -0.30
C LEU A 916 -33.28 10.46 0.83
N SER A 917 -33.42 10.07 2.11
CA SER A 917 -32.81 10.81 3.24
C SER A 917 -31.27 10.79 3.28
N ILE A 918 -30.62 9.96 2.46
CA ILE A 918 -29.16 9.96 2.31
C ILE A 918 -28.71 11.20 1.51
N ILE A 919 -29.51 11.64 0.53
CA ILE A 919 -29.11 12.66 -0.44
C ILE A 919 -28.85 14.02 0.22
N PRO A 920 -29.74 14.57 1.09
CA PRO A 920 -29.47 15.86 1.74
C PRO A 920 -28.28 15.81 2.71
N PHE A 921 -28.02 14.66 3.36
CA PHE A 921 -26.86 14.49 4.22
C PHE A 921 -25.55 14.51 3.43
N VAL A 922 -25.46 13.76 2.33
CA VAL A 922 -24.28 13.78 1.44
C VAL A 922 -24.06 15.18 0.86
N VAL A 923 -25.14 15.88 0.47
CA VAL A 923 -25.05 17.28 0.03
C VAL A 923 -24.59 18.22 1.16
N ALA A 924 -25.07 18.06 2.39
CA ALA A 924 -24.62 18.85 3.54
C ALA A 924 -23.11 18.67 3.80
N VAL A 925 -22.61 17.43 3.78
CA VAL A 925 -21.18 17.13 3.96
C VAL A 925 -20.34 17.73 2.83
N ILE A 926 -20.77 17.60 1.58
CA ILE A 926 -20.07 18.19 0.43
C ILE A 926 -20.05 19.72 0.50
N VAL A 927 -21.18 20.37 0.82
CA VAL A 927 -21.24 21.83 0.97
C VAL A 927 -20.34 22.29 2.12
N PHE A 928 -20.41 21.65 3.29
CA PHE A 928 -19.57 21.97 4.44
C PHE A 928 -18.06 21.90 4.12
N ILE A 929 -17.60 20.85 3.43
CA ILE A 929 -16.20 20.68 3.03
C ILE A 929 -15.77 21.72 1.97
N LEU A 930 -16.71 22.26 1.18
CA LEU A 930 -16.43 23.28 0.15
C LEU A 930 -16.58 24.72 0.64
N THR A 931 -17.26 24.97 1.77
CA THR A 931 -17.50 26.32 2.31
C THR A 931 -16.73 26.63 3.60
N GLU A 932 -16.43 25.62 4.44
CA GLU A 932 -15.79 25.82 5.75
C GLU A 932 -14.33 25.33 5.76
N ASP A 933 -13.36 26.25 5.92
CA ASP A 933 -12.02 25.88 6.38
C ASP A 933 -11.88 26.16 7.88
N MET A 934 -11.88 25.08 8.67
CA MET A 934 -11.76 25.11 10.14
C MET A 934 -10.42 25.66 10.66
N ARG A 935 -9.45 25.96 9.78
CA ARG A 935 -8.20 26.67 10.12
C ARG A 935 -8.40 28.17 10.32
N ASN A 936 -9.50 28.73 9.82
CA ASN A 936 -9.84 30.15 9.97
C ASN A 936 -10.40 30.47 11.38
N PRO A 937 -10.53 31.75 11.74
CA PRO A 937 -11.27 32.15 12.94
C PRO A 937 -12.73 31.65 12.91
N MET A 938 -13.22 31.20 14.07
CA MET A 938 -14.59 30.72 14.23
C MET A 938 -15.56 31.88 14.44
N VAL A 939 -16.65 31.90 13.67
CA VAL A 939 -17.83 32.74 13.90
C VAL A 939 -19.08 31.87 14.11
N LEU A 940 -20.16 32.49 14.57
CA LEU A 940 -21.41 31.76 14.86
C LEU A 940 -22.16 31.39 13.57
N VAL A 941 -22.21 32.31 12.60
CA VAL A 941 -22.95 32.20 11.33
C VAL A 941 -22.21 32.95 10.22
N ASP A 942 -22.44 32.54 8.98
CA ASP A 942 -21.84 33.14 7.77
C ASP A 942 -22.89 33.32 6.63
N ARG A 943 -22.43 33.46 5.39
CA ARG A 943 -23.26 33.58 4.18
C ARG A 943 -23.82 32.23 3.70
N TRP A 944 -23.17 31.11 4.00
CA TRP A 944 -23.58 29.74 3.66
C TRP A 944 -24.51 29.11 4.70
N THR A 945 -24.55 29.61 5.93
CA THR A 945 -25.49 29.18 6.98
C THR A 945 -26.95 29.10 6.52
N ILE A 946 -27.39 30.02 5.65
CA ILE A 946 -28.76 29.99 5.10
C ILE A 946 -28.98 28.74 4.22
N TRP A 947 -28.00 28.35 3.40
CA TRP A 947 -28.07 27.14 2.59
C TRP A 947 -28.00 25.87 3.44
N MET A 948 -27.14 25.84 4.45
CA MET A 948 -27.07 24.72 5.41
C MET A 948 -28.38 24.56 6.19
N ALA A 949 -29.04 25.67 6.56
CA ALA A 949 -30.35 25.64 7.20
C ALA A 949 -31.46 25.14 6.26
N VAL A 950 -31.40 25.48 4.96
CA VAL A 950 -32.33 24.94 3.95
C VAL A 950 -32.13 23.43 3.74
N ILE A 951 -30.89 22.94 3.68
CA ILE A 951 -30.60 21.51 3.55
C ILE A 951 -31.09 20.75 4.80
N ALA A 952 -30.87 21.30 6.00
CA ALA A 952 -31.39 20.74 7.24
C ALA A 952 -32.93 20.76 7.31
N LEU A 953 -33.58 21.79 6.77
CA LEU A 953 -35.04 21.86 6.67
C LEU A 953 -35.60 20.79 5.71
N VAL A 954 -34.96 20.55 4.56
CA VAL A 954 -35.34 19.47 3.64
C VAL A 954 -35.23 18.10 4.32
N GLN A 955 -34.14 17.86 5.06
CA GLN A 955 -33.95 16.62 5.82
C GLN A 955 -35.01 16.43 6.92
N LEU A 956 -35.38 17.51 7.62
CA LEU A 956 -36.45 17.51 8.62
C LEU A 956 -37.82 17.21 7.97
N VAL A 957 -38.11 17.79 6.80
CA VAL A 957 -39.35 17.54 6.06
C VAL A 957 -39.46 16.09 5.59
N LEU A 958 -38.37 15.48 5.09
CA LEU A 958 -38.34 14.05 4.77
C LEU A 958 -38.61 13.18 6.00
N ALA A 959 -38.00 13.49 7.15
CA ALA A 959 -38.25 12.78 8.40
C ALA A 959 -39.72 12.89 8.87
N LEU A 960 -40.35 14.06 8.71
CA LEU A 960 -41.76 14.27 9.03
C LEU A 960 -42.70 13.49 8.09
N PHE A 961 -42.38 13.38 6.80
CA PHE A 961 -43.14 12.49 5.90
C PHE A 961 -42.97 11.00 6.25
N CYS A 962 -41.77 10.55 6.63
CA CYS A 962 -41.56 9.21 7.17
C CYS A 962 -42.37 8.96 8.44
N LYS A 963 -42.47 9.94 9.35
CA LYS A 963 -43.28 9.81 10.57
C LYS A 963 -44.78 9.74 10.27
N LYS A 964 -45.30 10.61 9.38
CA LYS A 964 -46.72 10.60 9.02
C LYS A 964 -47.16 9.26 8.40
N SER A 965 -46.28 8.63 7.61
CA SER A 965 -46.52 7.29 7.06
C SER A 965 -46.70 6.20 8.12
N TYR A 966 -46.11 6.34 9.31
CA TYR A 966 -46.32 5.41 10.43
C TYR A 966 -47.60 5.71 11.22
N GLU A 967 -48.02 6.97 11.30
CA GLU A 967 -49.25 7.36 12.01
C GLU A 967 -50.51 6.96 11.24
N GLU A 968 -50.46 6.94 9.90
CA GLU A 968 -51.53 6.42 9.05
C GLU A 968 -51.65 4.89 9.13
N GLU A 969 -50.53 4.16 9.25
CA GLU A 969 -50.51 2.71 9.48
C GLU A 969 -51.14 2.33 10.84
N GLU A 970 -50.87 3.10 11.90
CA GLU A 970 -51.42 2.82 13.23
C GLU A 970 -52.92 3.14 13.34
N GLU A 971 -53.54 3.85 12.39
CA GLU A 971 -54.99 4.00 12.29
C GLU A 971 -55.63 2.89 11.43
N GLU A 972 -55.10 2.58 10.23
CA GLU A 972 -55.59 1.46 9.40
C GLU A 972 -55.56 0.12 10.16
N GLN A 973 -54.48 -0.14 10.91
CA GLN A 973 -54.33 -1.39 11.67
C GLN A 973 -55.19 -1.43 12.96
N LYS A 974 -55.79 -0.31 13.38
CA LYS A 974 -56.84 -0.28 14.41
C LYS A 974 -58.24 -0.49 13.83
N GLU A 975 -58.54 0.06 12.65
CA GLU A 975 -59.82 -0.21 11.96
C GLU A 975 -59.93 -1.66 11.48
N ALA A 976 -58.81 -2.30 11.12
CA ALA A 976 -58.77 -3.72 10.75
C ALA A 976 -58.98 -4.71 11.91
N ASN A 977 -58.97 -4.24 13.17
CA ASN A 977 -59.04 -5.05 14.40
C ASN A 977 -60.30 -4.75 15.26
N ALA A 978 -61.34 -4.14 14.67
CA ALA A 978 -62.55 -3.66 15.37
C ALA A 978 -63.87 -4.18 14.77
#